data_AF-A0A0Q3KWJ8-F1
#
_entry.id   AF-A0A0Q3KWJ8-F1
#
_cell.length_a   1.000
_cell.length_b   1.000
_cell.length_c   1.000
_cell.angle_alpha   90.00
_cell.angle_beta   90.00
_cell.angle_gamma   90.00
#
_symmetry.space_group_name_H-M   'P 1'
#
loop_
_entity.id
_entity.type
_entity.pdbx_description
1 polymer ?
#
loop_
_entity_poly.entity_id
_entity_poly.type
_entity_poly.pdbx_seq_one_letter_code
_entity_poly.pdbx_strand_id
1 'polypeptide(L)'
;MLHTNQERHARIRKQLLEPELSPSSYDTAWVAMVPSPGSPKLPCFPRYVEWILQNQHSNGSWGLSQIDSSVNKDVLSSTLACVLALKRWNVGRLCFIGSNFSLAMDEQTAAPIGFNTTFAGMLSLAIEMGLEFPVRQTDVDGILHLRDMELERHAEGKSYGREAYMAYVAEGLGTLLDWNEVMKFQRKNGSLFNSPSTTAALIYNCDHKALQYLNLLVSKFGSSVPTMYPTNIYCQLSMLDSLEKIGISHHFSSEIKRILEVTYSLWLQRDVEIMLNVETCAMAFRLLRMNGYDVSSASTFHNSLQGYLNDTKSVLELYKASTISVSEDEFILDNIGHWSSSLLTEKLSWDGMKTRPLLEEVEYALKFPFYATMERTNHKRNIEHFDVWGSMMLKTERLSCCVNQDFLALAIQDFTFSQSIYQEELLHIESWAKENRLDQLQFAPQKTAYCYLSAAATIFPPEFSDARKAWAKNSVLTTVVDDFFDVGGSKEEHENLIALIEKWDDHSKDGFFSEQVKILFYAIYTTVNQLGEMASAVQNRDVRQHLIELWIQLLRSMMTEAEWRMARYVPKIDEYTENTVVSFALGPIVCTTSYFVGQKLLGCVVKDQEYNRLFWLMSTCCRLLNDIQGFERESSAGKLDSISLLVLHSDGSMSIEAAKESIRRSIASCRKELLRLVLKEDSVVPRPCRELFWKMCKICHLFYSRTDGYSSPIEFAGAVNAVIYEPLKLPS
;
A
#
# COMPACT_ATOMS: atom_id res chain seq x y z
N MET A 1 22.90 0.96 22.00
CA MET A 1 21.54 0.93 21.42
C MET A 1 21.04 2.34 21.07
N LEU A 2 20.89 3.27 22.02
CA LEU A 2 20.39 4.64 21.75
C LEU A 2 21.19 5.41 20.68
N HIS A 3 22.54 5.39 20.78
CA HIS A 3 23.41 6.06 19.81
C HIS A 3 23.27 5.47 18.39
N THR A 4 23.28 4.14 18.28
CA THR A 4 23.10 3.38 17.03
C THR A 4 21.75 3.67 16.37
N ASN A 5 20.69 3.87 17.16
CA ASN A 5 19.37 4.25 16.63
C ASN A 5 19.34 5.69 16.10
N GLN A 6 19.96 6.64 16.79
CA GLN A 6 20.05 8.02 16.30
C GLN A 6 20.78 8.10 14.95
N GLU A 7 21.88 7.37 14.81
CA GLU A 7 22.63 7.28 13.55
C GLU A 7 21.79 6.64 12.44
N ARG A 8 21.05 5.56 12.74
CA ARG A 8 20.14 4.91 11.80
C ARG A 8 19.07 5.88 11.29
N HIS A 9 18.40 6.61 12.18
CA HIS A 9 17.42 7.61 11.79
C HIS A 9 18.05 8.71 10.92
N ALA A 10 19.27 9.16 11.24
CA ALA A 10 19.96 10.18 10.45
C ALA A 10 20.28 9.69 9.02
N ARG A 11 20.72 8.43 8.86
CA ARG A 11 20.96 7.83 7.54
C ARG A 11 19.68 7.70 6.72
N ILE A 12 18.59 7.23 7.34
CA ILE A 12 17.27 7.14 6.68
C ILE A 12 16.80 8.52 6.23
N ARG A 13 16.86 9.53 7.11
CA ARG A 13 16.49 10.92 6.77
C ARG A 13 17.31 11.46 5.61
N LYS A 14 18.63 11.27 5.62
CA LYS A 14 19.50 11.72 4.53
C LYS A 14 19.05 11.11 3.20
N GLN A 15 18.85 9.79 3.14
CA GLN A 15 18.47 9.13 1.89
C GLN A 15 17.06 9.47 1.41
N LEU A 16 16.09 9.62 2.31
CA LEU A 16 14.74 10.09 1.96
C LEU A 16 14.78 11.43 1.21
N LEU A 17 15.69 12.31 1.64
CA LEU A 17 15.81 13.66 1.11
C LEU A 17 16.71 13.74 -0.13
N GLU A 18 17.76 12.91 -0.16
CA GLU A 18 18.78 12.85 -1.21
C GLU A 18 19.06 11.38 -1.57
N PRO A 19 18.25 10.77 -2.46
CA PRO A 19 18.43 9.37 -2.84
C PRO A 19 19.77 9.16 -3.55
N GLU A 20 20.56 8.22 -3.04
CA GLU A 20 21.81 7.80 -3.69
C GLU A 20 21.50 6.73 -4.76
N LEU A 21 22.06 6.90 -5.96
CA LEU A 21 21.83 6.00 -7.10
C LEU A 21 23.06 5.11 -7.31
N SER A 22 22.84 3.80 -7.42
CA SER A 22 23.90 2.84 -7.72
C SER A 22 24.42 3.01 -9.16
N PRO A 23 25.73 2.80 -9.38
CA PRO A 23 26.31 2.82 -10.72
C PRO A 23 25.80 1.62 -11.56
N SER A 24 25.59 1.85 -12.84
CA SER A 24 25.33 0.81 -13.85
C SER A 24 26.58 0.60 -14.70
N SER A 25 27.16 -0.60 -14.62
CA SER A 25 28.31 -0.97 -15.44
C SER A 25 27.98 -0.95 -16.93
N TYR A 26 26.80 -1.47 -17.30
CA TYR A 26 26.29 -1.45 -18.68
C TYR A 26 26.18 -0.04 -19.25
N ASP A 27 25.47 0.86 -18.55
CA ASP A 27 25.25 2.22 -19.03
C ASP A 27 26.55 3.03 -19.03
N THR A 28 27.41 2.84 -18.03
CA THR A 28 28.74 3.46 -17.98
C THR A 28 29.59 3.01 -19.18
N ALA A 29 29.52 1.75 -19.58
CA ALA A 29 30.21 1.24 -20.77
C ALA A 29 29.70 1.86 -22.07
N TRP A 30 28.38 1.99 -22.24
CA TRP A 30 27.81 2.66 -23.41
C TRP A 30 28.24 4.13 -23.52
N VAL A 31 28.25 4.85 -22.40
CA VAL A 31 28.71 6.24 -22.38
C VAL A 31 30.23 6.33 -22.60
N ALA A 32 31.01 5.36 -22.09
CA ALA A 32 32.45 5.29 -22.32
C ALA A 32 32.83 5.06 -23.80
N MET A 33 31.94 4.46 -24.60
CA MET A 33 32.15 4.25 -26.04
C MET A 33 31.93 5.52 -26.89
N VAL A 34 31.37 6.58 -26.32
CA VAL A 34 31.09 7.83 -27.05
C VAL A 34 32.39 8.49 -27.52
N PRO A 35 32.58 8.71 -28.84
CA PRO A 35 33.77 9.37 -29.37
C PRO A 35 33.75 10.88 -29.12
N SER A 36 34.93 11.49 -28.94
CA SER A 36 35.05 12.94 -28.83
C SER A 36 34.59 13.63 -30.12
N PRO A 37 33.79 14.72 -30.04
CA PRO A 37 33.46 15.54 -31.20
C PRO A 37 34.74 15.98 -31.93
N GLY A 38 34.83 15.70 -33.23
CA GLY A 38 36.01 16.02 -34.05
C GLY A 38 37.24 15.14 -33.85
N SER A 39 37.19 14.11 -32.99
CA SER A 39 38.31 13.17 -32.75
C SER A 39 37.80 11.75 -32.48
N PRO A 40 37.42 10.98 -33.53
CA PRO A 40 36.76 9.68 -33.39
C PRO A 40 37.64 8.57 -32.80
N LYS A 41 38.93 8.85 -32.59
CA LYS A 41 39.91 7.94 -31.98
C LYS A 41 40.09 8.15 -30.47
N LEU A 42 39.44 9.15 -29.87
CA LEU A 42 39.54 9.45 -28.45
C LEU A 42 38.15 9.36 -27.79
N PRO A 43 38.07 8.86 -26.53
CA PRO A 43 36.83 8.88 -25.77
C PRO A 43 36.44 10.31 -25.43
N CYS A 44 35.15 10.64 -25.57
CA CYS A 44 34.59 11.90 -25.08
C CYS A 44 34.67 11.98 -23.55
N PHE A 45 34.54 10.82 -22.88
CA PHE A 45 34.51 10.69 -21.42
C PHE A 45 35.55 9.67 -20.91
N PRO A 46 36.85 10.03 -20.88
CA PRO A 46 37.93 9.09 -20.53
C PRO A 46 37.80 8.52 -19.11
N ARG A 47 37.22 9.27 -18.16
CA ARG A 47 37.01 8.83 -16.77
C ARG A 47 36.14 7.57 -16.64
N TYR A 48 35.19 7.38 -17.56
CA TYR A 48 34.34 6.19 -17.56
C TYR A 48 35.11 4.95 -18.02
N VAL A 49 36.06 5.10 -18.96
CA VAL A 49 36.98 4.02 -19.34
C VAL A 49 37.86 3.61 -18.16
N GLU A 50 38.37 4.59 -17.41
CA GLU A 50 39.15 4.35 -16.19
C GLU A 50 38.33 3.65 -15.11
N TRP A 51 37.09 4.08 -14.88
CA TRP A 51 36.20 3.42 -13.93
C TRP A 51 35.94 1.96 -14.30
N ILE A 52 35.69 1.65 -15.58
CA ILE A 52 35.49 0.26 -16.04
C ILE A 52 36.72 -0.59 -15.72
N LEU A 53 37.93 -0.09 -15.96
CA LEU A 53 39.18 -0.80 -15.64
C LEU A 53 39.34 -1.06 -14.13
N GLN A 54 38.85 -0.17 -13.28
CA GLN A 54 39.00 -0.24 -11.82
C GLN A 54 37.89 -1.05 -11.13
N ASN A 55 36.77 -1.34 -11.80
CA ASN A 55 35.57 -1.96 -11.20
C ASN A 55 35.27 -3.36 -11.76
N GLN A 56 36.26 -4.04 -12.34
CA GLN A 56 36.12 -5.44 -12.72
C GLN A 56 36.07 -6.33 -11.46
N HIS A 57 35.10 -7.23 -11.36
CA HIS A 57 35.04 -8.22 -10.30
C HIS A 57 36.20 -9.23 -10.41
N SER A 58 36.51 -9.92 -9.31
CA SER A 58 37.58 -10.93 -9.26
C SER A 58 37.36 -12.11 -10.23
N ASN A 59 36.11 -12.44 -10.54
CA ASN A 59 35.74 -13.45 -11.53
C ASN A 59 35.88 -12.95 -12.99
N GLY A 60 36.18 -11.66 -13.21
CA GLY A 60 36.32 -11.05 -14.53
C GLY A 60 35.05 -10.41 -15.09
N SER A 61 33.95 -10.42 -14.33
CA SER A 61 32.67 -9.82 -14.71
C SER A 61 32.52 -8.36 -14.29
N TRP A 62 31.49 -7.71 -14.83
CA TRP A 62 30.94 -6.46 -14.31
C TRP A 62 29.45 -6.65 -14.05
N GLY A 63 28.93 -6.02 -13.00
CA GLY A 63 27.53 -6.06 -12.60
C GLY A 63 27.38 -5.59 -11.16
N LEU A 64 26.21 -5.80 -10.55
CA LEU A 64 26.06 -5.59 -9.12
C LEU A 64 26.83 -6.69 -8.35
N SER A 65 27.73 -6.27 -7.46
CA SER A 65 28.45 -7.17 -6.54
C SER A 65 27.48 -7.69 -5.47
N GLN A 66 26.82 -8.82 -5.73
CA GLN A 66 26.12 -9.56 -4.67
C GLN A 66 27.07 -10.55 -3.98
N ILE A 67 26.81 -10.80 -2.69
CA ILE A 67 27.55 -11.75 -1.84
C ILE A 67 27.29 -13.22 -2.28
N ASP A 68 26.25 -13.46 -3.07
CA ASP A 68 26.02 -14.74 -3.76
C ASP A 68 26.51 -14.70 -5.20
N SER A 69 27.50 -15.53 -5.48
CA SER A 69 28.29 -15.64 -6.71
C SER A 69 27.55 -16.17 -7.95
N SER A 70 26.23 -15.97 -8.09
CA SER A 70 25.48 -16.47 -9.24
C SER A 70 25.54 -15.49 -10.42
N VAL A 71 26.06 -15.96 -11.56
CA VAL A 71 26.09 -15.19 -12.81
C VAL A 71 24.68 -15.19 -13.40
N ASN A 72 24.15 -14.00 -13.72
CA ASN A 72 22.83 -13.84 -14.35
C ASN A 72 22.95 -13.08 -15.69
N LYS A 73 21.82 -12.89 -16.38
CA LYS A 73 21.77 -12.18 -17.68
C LYS A 73 22.15 -10.70 -17.60
N ASP A 74 21.99 -10.05 -16.45
CA ASP A 74 22.46 -8.69 -16.22
C ASP A 74 24.00 -8.63 -16.19
N VAL A 75 24.63 -9.49 -15.39
CA VAL A 75 26.09 -9.60 -15.30
C VAL A 75 26.70 -9.93 -16.68
N LEU A 76 26.04 -10.80 -17.45
CA LEU A 76 26.47 -11.13 -18.80
C LEU A 76 26.41 -9.91 -19.74
N SER A 77 25.31 -9.15 -19.71
CA SER A 77 25.13 -7.93 -20.51
C SER A 77 26.11 -6.83 -20.13
N SER A 78 26.22 -6.55 -18.83
CA SER A 78 27.14 -5.57 -18.26
C SER A 78 28.59 -5.90 -18.62
N THR A 79 28.97 -7.18 -18.54
CA THR A 79 30.33 -7.61 -18.89
C THR A 79 30.62 -7.44 -20.37
N LEU A 80 29.69 -7.83 -21.26
CA LEU A 80 29.87 -7.64 -22.71
C LEU A 80 29.97 -6.16 -23.09
N ALA A 81 29.13 -5.30 -22.50
CA ALA A 81 29.20 -3.85 -22.71
C ALA A 81 30.57 -3.29 -22.29
N CYS A 82 31.06 -3.63 -21.09
CA CYS A 82 32.38 -3.20 -20.60
C CYS A 82 33.52 -3.69 -21.50
N VAL A 83 33.46 -4.95 -21.94
CA VAL A 83 34.43 -5.54 -22.88
C VAL A 83 34.47 -4.77 -24.20
N LEU A 84 33.30 -4.42 -24.76
CA LEU A 84 33.20 -3.62 -25.97
C LEU A 84 33.82 -2.23 -25.78
N ALA A 85 33.53 -1.57 -24.65
CA ALA A 85 34.10 -0.27 -24.34
C ALA A 85 35.63 -0.30 -24.22
N LEU A 86 36.18 -1.32 -23.55
CA LEU A 86 37.62 -1.52 -23.41
C LEU A 86 38.29 -1.82 -24.77
N LYS A 87 37.67 -2.69 -25.58
CA LYS A 87 38.14 -3.02 -26.92
C LYS A 87 38.13 -1.81 -27.85
N ARG A 88 37.10 -0.95 -27.77
CA ARG A 88 36.97 0.28 -28.58
C ARG A 88 38.19 1.18 -28.46
N TRP A 89 38.79 1.22 -27.27
CA TRP A 89 39.94 2.07 -26.94
C TRP A 89 41.26 1.31 -26.81
N ASN A 90 41.29 0.02 -27.16
CA ASN A 90 42.46 -0.87 -27.07
C ASN A 90 43.11 -0.91 -25.66
N VAL A 91 42.29 -1.06 -24.62
CA VAL A 91 42.73 -1.19 -23.21
C VAL A 91 42.14 -2.47 -22.57
N GLY A 92 42.75 -3.03 -21.52
CA GLY A 92 42.21 -4.14 -20.71
C GLY A 92 42.45 -5.59 -21.19
N ARG A 93 41.96 -6.60 -20.44
CA ARG A 93 42.05 -8.06 -20.70
C ARG A 93 40.66 -8.71 -20.77
N LEU A 94 40.53 -9.81 -21.54
CA LEU A 94 39.26 -10.42 -21.98
C LEU A 94 39.17 -11.92 -21.64
N CYS A 95 38.39 -12.37 -20.63
CA CYS A 95 38.23 -13.82 -20.36
C CYS A 95 36.95 -14.31 -19.61
N PHE A 96 35.86 -13.53 -19.46
CA PHE A 96 34.68 -14.00 -18.68
C PHE A 96 33.52 -14.61 -19.50
N ILE A 97 33.25 -14.07 -20.69
CA ILE A 97 31.99 -14.30 -21.44
C ILE A 97 31.88 -15.73 -21.95
N GLY A 98 32.99 -16.32 -22.40
CA GLY A 98 33.02 -17.66 -22.98
C GLY A 98 32.50 -18.76 -22.06
N SER A 99 32.85 -18.71 -20.78
CA SER A 99 32.46 -19.73 -19.80
C SER A 99 31.00 -19.62 -19.33
N ASN A 100 30.31 -18.52 -19.64
CA ASN A 100 28.97 -18.22 -19.15
C ASN A 100 27.95 -18.00 -20.28
N PHE A 101 28.32 -18.26 -21.54
CA PHE A 101 27.52 -17.93 -22.71
C PHE A 101 26.18 -18.66 -22.77
N SER A 102 26.12 -19.89 -22.25
CA SER A 102 24.88 -20.68 -22.19
C SER A 102 23.76 -20.01 -21.39
N LEU A 103 24.08 -19.09 -20.48
CA LEU A 103 23.08 -18.32 -19.72
C LEU A 103 22.25 -17.37 -20.61
N ALA A 104 22.78 -16.95 -21.76
CA ALA A 104 22.02 -16.11 -22.68
C ALA A 104 20.77 -16.83 -23.22
N MET A 105 20.86 -18.15 -23.40
CA MET A 105 19.80 -19.00 -23.95
C MET A 105 18.93 -19.68 -22.89
N ASP A 106 19.22 -19.48 -21.60
CA ASP A 106 18.43 -20.09 -20.53
C ASP A 106 17.12 -19.33 -20.31
N GLU A 107 16.00 -19.92 -20.73
CA GLU A 107 14.66 -19.38 -20.55
C GLU A 107 14.22 -19.27 -19.08
N GLN A 108 14.82 -20.05 -18.17
CA GLN A 108 14.48 -20.02 -16.74
C GLN A 108 15.15 -18.86 -15.98
N THR A 109 16.18 -18.24 -16.56
CA THR A 109 16.88 -17.10 -15.97
C THR A 109 16.17 -15.79 -16.34
N ALA A 110 15.80 -15.02 -15.30
CA ALA A 110 15.21 -13.70 -15.46
C ALA A 110 16.11 -12.79 -16.32
N ALA A 111 15.52 -12.16 -17.32
CA ALA A 111 16.24 -11.33 -18.28
C ALA A 111 15.95 -9.84 -18.04
N PRO A 112 16.95 -8.96 -18.23
CA PRO A 112 16.71 -7.52 -18.37
C PRO A 112 15.72 -7.19 -19.48
N ILE A 113 15.01 -6.08 -19.34
CA ILE A 113 14.10 -5.56 -20.38
C ILE A 113 14.91 -5.31 -21.65
N GLY A 114 14.51 -5.95 -22.74
CA GLY A 114 15.19 -5.82 -24.04
C GLY A 114 16.41 -6.71 -24.21
N PHE A 115 16.71 -7.63 -23.28
CA PHE A 115 17.92 -8.45 -23.29
C PHE A 115 18.20 -9.11 -24.64
N ASN A 116 17.24 -9.81 -25.24
CA ASN A 116 17.46 -10.50 -26.52
C ASN A 116 17.86 -9.52 -27.62
N THR A 117 17.28 -8.32 -27.61
CA THR A 117 17.60 -7.26 -28.58
C THR A 117 18.97 -6.65 -28.31
N THR A 118 19.21 -6.19 -27.08
CA THR A 118 20.44 -5.47 -26.72
C THR A 118 21.66 -6.38 -26.68
N PHE A 119 21.52 -7.60 -26.16
CA PHE A 119 22.62 -8.55 -26.07
C PHE A 119 23.04 -9.06 -27.45
N ALA A 120 22.08 -9.42 -28.31
CA ALA A 120 22.37 -9.80 -29.69
C ALA A 120 23.05 -8.67 -30.47
N GLY A 121 22.58 -7.42 -30.32
CA GLY A 121 23.23 -6.25 -30.91
C GLY A 121 24.68 -6.06 -30.48
N MET A 122 24.95 -6.17 -29.18
CA MET A 122 26.31 -6.12 -28.64
C MET A 122 27.18 -7.28 -29.15
N LEU A 123 26.61 -8.48 -29.30
CA LEU A 123 27.34 -9.63 -29.83
C LEU A 123 27.74 -9.43 -31.30
N SER A 124 26.83 -8.91 -32.13
CA SER A 124 27.15 -8.51 -33.50
C SER A 124 28.27 -7.48 -33.54
N LEU A 125 28.17 -6.42 -32.72
CA LEU A 125 29.20 -5.39 -32.61
C LEU A 125 30.56 -5.97 -32.18
N ALA A 126 30.56 -6.93 -31.25
CA ALA A 126 31.79 -7.58 -30.81
C ALA A 126 32.49 -8.35 -31.94
N ILE A 127 31.72 -9.08 -32.75
CA ILE A 127 32.22 -9.81 -33.92
C ILE A 127 32.80 -8.82 -34.94
N GLU A 128 32.11 -7.71 -35.22
CA GLU A 128 32.59 -6.65 -36.12
C GLU A 128 33.90 -6.02 -35.62
N MET A 129 34.09 -5.92 -34.30
CA MET A 129 35.31 -5.42 -33.67
C MET A 129 36.45 -6.46 -33.60
N GLY A 130 36.25 -7.66 -34.14
CA GLY A 130 37.22 -8.75 -34.14
C GLY A 130 37.50 -9.33 -32.76
N LEU A 131 36.48 -9.40 -31.89
CA LEU A 131 36.55 -10.14 -30.64
C LEU A 131 36.27 -11.63 -30.91
N GLU A 132 37.18 -12.49 -30.47
CA GLU A 132 36.99 -13.95 -30.52
C GLU A 132 36.37 -14.44 -29.22
N PHE A 133 35.28 -15.20 -29.33
CA PHE A 133 34.62 -15.85 -28.20
C PHE A 133 34.76 -17.37 -28.34
N PRO A 134 35.06 -18.12 -27.27
CA PRO A 134 35.14 -19.57 -27.32
C PRO A 134 33.73 -20.20 -27.27
N VAL A 135 32.89 -19.85 -28.25
CA VAL A 135 31.47 -20.25 -28.34
C VAL A 135 31.19 -20.82 -29.73
N ARG A 136 30.19 -21.69 -29.88
CA ARG A 136 29.89 -22.32 -31.17
C ARG A 136 29.13 -21.32 -32.04
N GLN A 137 29.36 -21.37 -33.36
CA GLN A 137 28.60 -20.55 -34.31
C GLN A 137 27.08 -20.77 -34.18
N THR A 138 26.66 -22.01 -33.91
CA THR A 138 25.26 -22.36 -33.67
C THR A 138 24.64 -21.64 -32.48
N ASP A 139 25.44 -21.33 -31.46
CA ASP A 139 24.96 -20.64 -30.25
C ASP A 139 24.77 -19.14 -30.55
N VAL A 140 25.67 -18.57 -31.36
CA VAL A 140 25.55 -17.19 -31.88
C VAL A 140 24.32 -17.05 -32.77
N ASP A 141 24.14 -17.98 -33.72
CA ASP A 141 22.99 -18.00 -34.63
C ASP A 141 21.67 -18.15 -33.85
N GLY A 142 21.67 -18.93 -32.77
CA GLY A 142 20.52 -19.08 -31.87
C GLY A 142 20.11 -17.76 -31.19
N ILE A 143 21.07 -16.97 -30.69
CA ILE A 143 20.79 -15.66 -30.07
C ILE A 143 20.26 -14.66 -31.10
N LEU A 144 20.83 -14.64 -32.30
CA LEU A 144 20.36 -13.77 -33.39
C LEU A 144 18.94 -14.15 -33.81
N HIS A 145 18.65 -15.45 -33.89
CA HIS A 145 17.31 -15.93 -34.18
C HIS A 145 16.28 -15.53 -33.11
N LEU A 146 16.63 -15.58 -31.81
CA LEU A 146 15.75 -15.09 -30.74
C LEU A 146 15.43 -13.60 -30.90
N ARG A 147 16.42 -12.77 -31.26
CA ARG A 147 16.19 -11.35 -31.56
C ARG A 147 15.24 -11.19 -32.74
N ASP A 148 15.48 -11.90 -33.83
CA ASP A 148 14.69 -11.75 -35.04
C ASP A 148 13.23 -12.20 -34.81
N MET A 149 13.02 -13.31 -34.08
CA MET A 149 11.68 -13.71 -33.63
C MET A 149 11.00 -12.67 -32.74
N GLU A 150 11.73 -12.01 -31.84
CA GLU A 150 11.18 -10.94 -31.01
C GLU A 150 10.76 -9.75 -31.88
N LEU A 151 11.61 -9.33 -32.84
CA LEU A 151 11.30 -8.26 -33.78
C LEU A 151 10.10 -8.61 -34.69
N GLU A 152 9.99 -9.86 -35.15
CA GLU A 152 8.89 -10.38 -35.98
C GLU A 152 7.58 -10.51 -35.21
N ARG A 153 7.61 -11.05 -33.99
CA ARG A 153 6.44 -11.11 -33.08
C ARG A 153 5.87 -9.72 -32.83
N HIS A 154 6.72 -8.69 -32.95
CA HIS A 154 6.33 -7.31 -32.81
C HIS A 154 5.97 -6.64 -34.14
N ALA A 155 6.08 -7.27 -35.31
CA ALA A 155 5.78 -6.65 -36.61
C ALA A 155 4.27 -6.53 -36.94
N GLU A 156 3.40 -7.24 -36.21
CA GLU A 156 1.94 -7.17 -36.40
C GLU A 156 1.33 -5.94 -35.70
N GLY A 157 1.09 -4.86 -36.46
CA GLY A 157 0.37 -3.66 -36.02
C GLY A 157 1.26 -2.52 -35.48
N LYS A 158 1.05 -1.29 -35.97
CA LYS A 158 1.72 -0.09 -35.43
C LYS A 158 1.01 0.36 -34.15
N SER A 159 1.71 0.32 -33.02
CA SER A 159 1.26 0.92 -31.75
C SER A 159 2.34 1.84 -31.16
N TYR A 160 1.92 2.90 -30.47
CA TYR A 160 2.85 3.83 -29.81
C TYR A 160 3.75 3.11 -28.79
N GLY A 161 3.20 2.15 -28.04
CA GLY A 161 3.94 1.35 -27.08
C GLY A 161 5.08 0.54 -27.71
N ARG A 162 4.85 -0.04 -28.90
CA ARG A 162 5.89 -0.71 -29.69
C ARG A 162 6.98 0.26 -30.12
N GLU A 163 6.60 1.40 -30.68
CA GLU A 163 7.55 2.43 -31.11
C GLU A 163 8.41 2.89 -29.93
N ALA A 164 7.82 3.04 -28.74
CA ALA A 164 8.51 3.36 -27.51
C ALA A 164 9.47 2.25 -27.08
N TYR A 165 9.08 0.97 -27.20
CA TYR A 165 9.95 -0.17 -26.90
C TYR A 165 11.18 -0.20 -27.81
N MET A 166 10.96 -0.10 -29.13
CA MET A 166 12.03 -0.07 -30.11
C MET A 166 13.01 1.10 -29.88
N ALA A 167 12.48 2.27 -29.55
CA ALA A 167 13.29 3.42 -29.17
C ALA A 167 14.03 3.23 -27.84
N TYR A 168 13.43 2.52 -26.88
CA TYR A 168 14.05 2.24 -25.59
C TYR A 168 15.29 1.36 -25.74
N VAL A 169 15.25 0.32 -26.58
CA VAL A 169 16.36 -0.64 -26.82
C VAL A 169 17.27 -0.25 -27.99
N ALA A 170 17.27 1.02 -28.39
CA ALA A 170 17.88 1.47 -29.64
C ALA A 170 19.38 1.19 -29.76
N GLU A 171 20.11 1.15 -28.65
CA GLU A 171 21.53 0.81 -28.61
C GLU A 171 21.82 -0.62 -29.10
N GLY A 172 20.86 -1.54 -28.98
CA GLY A 172 20.94 -2.91 -29.48
C GLY A 172 20.63 -3.07 -30.97
N LEU A 173 19.99 -2.07 -31.58
CA LEU A 173 19.46 -2.16 -32.94
C LEU A 173 20.31 -1.39 -33.96
N GLY A 174 20.99 -0.32 -33.53
CA GLY A 174 21.95 0.40 -34.37
C GLY A 174 21.36 0.88 -35.70
N THR A 175 21.88 0.35 -36.82
CA THR A 175 21.46 0.71 -38.18
C THR A 175 20.11 0.13 -38.60
N LEU A 176 19.52 -0.77 -37.79
CA LEU A 176 18.19 -1.36 -38.06
C LEU A 176 17.03 -0.40 -37.75
N LEU A 177 17.30 0.75 -37.11
CA LEU A 177 16.28 1.72 -36.72
C LEU A 177 16.23 2.95 -37.64
N ASP A 178 15.02 3.46 -37.85
CA ASP A 178 14.83 4.84 -38.31
C ASP A 178 14.99 5.80 -37.13
N TRP A 179 16.15 6.46 -37.07
CA TRP A 179 16.47 7.39 -36.00
C TRP A 179 15.55 8.61 -35.96
N ASN A 180 14.91 9.00 -37.06
CA ASN A 180 13.92 10.09 -37.04
C ASN A 180 12.71 9.70 -36.20
N GLU A 181 12.28 8.44 -36.27
CA GLU A 181 11.20 7.90 -35.47
C GLU A 181 11.60 7.72 -34.00
N VAL A 182 12.88 7.47 -33.69
CA VAL A 182 13.37 7.40 -32.31
C VAL A 182 13.39 8.79 -31.66
N MET A 183 13.75 9.84 -32.41
CA MET A 183 13.91 11.20 -31.89
C MET A 183 12.62 11.79 -31.31
N LYS A 184 11.43 11.28 -31.68
CA LYS A 184 10.15 11.70 -31.08
C LYS A 184 10.05 11.39 -29.57
N PHE A 185 10.86 10.45 -29.07
CA PHE A 185 10.93 10.10 -27.65
C PHE A 185 11.99 10.89 -26.87
N GLN A 186 12.74 11.79 -27.55
CA GLN A 186 13.74 12.62 -26.88
C GLN A 186 13.05 13.61 -25.94
N ARG A 187 13.43 13.56 -24.66
CA ARG A 187 12.88 14.40 -23.60
C ARG A 187 13.50 15.80 -23.63
N LYS A 188 12.87 16.73 -22.92
CA LYS A 188 13.36 18.13 -22.79
C LYS A 188 14.79 18.22 -22.24
N ASN A 189 15.20 17.27 -21.39
CA ASN A 189 16.55 17.18 -20.85
C ASN A 189 17.59 16.60 -21.83
N GLY A 190 17.19 16.25 -23.06
CA GLY A 190 18.06 15.67 -24.10
C GLY A 190 18.18 14.14 -24.07
N SER A 191 17.68 13.48 -23.03
CA SER A 191 17.72 12.02 -22.91
C SER A 191 16.64 11.31 -23.72
N LEU A 192 16.91 10.06 -24.08
CA LEU A 192 15.86 9.08 -24.40
C LEU A 192 15.51 8.30 -23.14
N PHE A 193 14.25 8.37 -22.71
CA PHE A 193 13.73 7.63 -21.55
C PHE A 193 14.52 7.80 -20.24
N ASN A 194 15.29 8.88 -20.07
CA ASN A 194 16.27 9.04 -18.98
C ASN A 194 17.38 7.97 -18.95
N SER A 195 17.53 7.13 -19.98
CA SER A 195 18.52 6.05 -20.06
C SER A 195 19.83 6.57 -20.66
N PRO A 196 20.97 6.49 -19.95
CA PRO A 196 22.26 6.90 -20.50
C PRO A 196 22.71 6.03 -21.67
N SER A 197 22.51 4.70 -21.61
CA SER A 197 22.84 3.79 -22.72
C SER A 197 22.07 4.12 -24.01
N THR A 198 20.74 4.26 -23.93
CA THR A 198 19.93 4.66 -25.10
C THR A 198 20.38 6.01 -25.65
N THR A 199 20.66 6.97 -24.76
CA THR A 199 21.05 8.33 -25.15
C THR A 199 22.46 8.36 -25.76
N ALA A 200 23.38 7.52 -25.31
CA ALA A 200 24.71 7.39 -25.90
C ALA A 200 24.64 6.90 -27.36
N ALA A 201 23.69 6.02 -27.67
CA ALA A 201 23.48 5.53 -29.03
C ALA A 201 23.05 6.65 -30.02
N LEU A 202 22.41 7.72 -29.54
CA LEU A 202 22.06 8.88 -30.39
C LEU A 202 23.26 9.68 -30.89
N ILE A 203 24.42 9.60 -30.24
CA ILE A 203 25.55 10.47 -30.57
C ILE A 203 26.15 10.13 -31.94
N TYR A 204 25.94 8.91 -32.44
CA TYR A 204 26.29 8.56 -33.83
C TYR A 204 25.55 9.43 -34.87
N ASN A 205 24.45 10.09 -34.50
CA ASN A 205 23.72 11.06 -35.33
C ASN A 205 24.09 12.53 -35.06
N CYS A 206 25.15 12.80 -34.27
CA CYS A 206 25.61 14.14 -33.89
C CYS A 206 24.58 15.00 -33.13
N ASP A 207 23.70 14.40 -32.33
CA ASP A 207 22.70 15.15 -31.56
C ASP A 207 23.32 15.90 -30.36
N HIS A 208 23.18 17.23 -30.37
CA HIS A 208 23.77 18.10 -29.34
C HIS A 208 23.07 17.98 -27.97
N LYS A 209 21.76 17.72 -27.94
CA LYS A 209 21.00 17.64 -26.68
C LYS A 209 21.33 16.35 -25.92
N ALA A 210 21.52 15.23 -26.62
CA ALA A 210 22.01 13.98 -26.06
C ALA A 210 23.39 14.17 -25.42
N LEU A 211 24.31 14.88 -26.10
CA LEU A 211 25.63 15.17 -25.55
C LEU A 211 25.55 16.09 -24.30
N GLN A 212 24.65 17.08 -24.28
CA GLN A 212 24.40 17.91 -23.10
C GLN A 212 23.92 17.07 -21.91
N TYR A 213 23.00 16.13 -22.14
CA TYR A 213 22.54 15.20 -21.13
C TYR A 213 23.69 14.34 -20.56
N LEU A 214 24.55 13.76 -21.39
CA LEU A 214 25.66 12.95 -20.91
C LEU A 214 26.71 13.78 -20.14
N ASN A 215 26.99 15.01 -20.57
CA ASN A 215 27.85 15.94 -19.81
C ASN A 215 27.26 16.28 -18.43
N LEU A 216 25.94 16.45 -18.33
CA LEU A 216 25.27 16.63 -17.06
C LEU A 216 25.52 15.43 -16.13
N LEU A 217 25.45 14.20 -16.64
CA LEU A 217 25.74 13.01 -15.84
C LEU A 217 27.18 12.99 -15.31
N VAL A 218 28.17 13.39 -16.13
CA VAL A 218 29.57 13.50 -15.70
C VAL A 218 29.70 14.49 -14.54
N SER A 219 29.04 15.65 -14.64
CA SER A 219 29.09 16.66 -13.58
C SER A 219 28.46 16.18 -12.27
N LYS A 220 27.45 15.31 -12.34
CA LYS A 220 26.69 14.85 -11.17
C LYS A 220 27.27 13.59 -10.51
N PHE A 221 27.72 12.62 -11.30
CA PHE A 221 28.13 11.29 -10.83
C PHE A 221 29.64 11.04 -10.97
N GLY A 222 30.37 11.93 -11.65
CA GLY A 222 31.83 11.87 -11.75
C GLY A 222 32.34 10.80 -12.71
N SER A 223 32.43 9.56 -12.25
CA SER A 223 33.15 8.47 -12.93
C SER A 223 32.28 7.27 -13.30
N SER A 224 30.98 7.30 -13.05
CA SER A 224 30.03 6.30 -13.51
C SER A 224 28.66 6.93 -13.70
N VAL A 225 27.73 6.22 -14.34
CA VAL A 225 26.34 6.67 -14.51
C VAL A 225 25.37 5.61 -13.99
N PRO A 226 24.18 5.99 -13.48
CA PRO A 226 23.14 5.04 -13.11
C PRO A 226 22.39 4.53 -14.35
N THR A 227 21.53 3.52 -14.19
CA THR A 227 20.67 3.00 -15.27
C THR A 227 19.69 4.04 -15.83
N MET A 228 19.22 4.97 -14.98
CA MET A 228 18.33 6.06 -15.39
C MET A 228 18.56 7.32 -14.55
N TYR A 229 18.43 8.49 -15.18
CA TYR A 229 18.48 9.79 -14.50
C TYR A 229 17.71 10.91 -15.24
N PRO A 230 16.94 11.79 -14.56
CA PRO A 230 16.60 11.76 -13.14
C PRO A 230 15.61 10.64 -12.77
N THR A 231 15.69 10.19 -11.51
CA THR A 231 14.74 9.24 -10.90
C THR A 231 14.51 9.56 -9.42
N ASN A 232 14.71 10.81 -9.01
CA ASN A 232 14.69 11.19 -7.61
C ASN A 232 13.28 11.00 -7.04
N ILE A 233 12.25 11.47 -7.75
CA ILE A 233 10.85 11.38 -7.30
C ILE A 233 10.42 9.92 -7.15
N TYR A 234 10.74 9.08 -8.13
CA TYR A 234 10.51 7.65 -8.05
C TYR A 234 11.11 7.04 -6.78
N CYS A 235 12.38 7.33 -6.50
CA CYS A 235 13.08 6.78 -5.33
C CYS A 235 12.45 7.25 -4.02
N GLN A 236 12.13 8.55 -3.93
CA GLN A 236 11.51 9.14 -2.73
C GLN A 236 10.14 8.54 -2.45
N LEU A 237 9.29 8.43 -3.47
CA LEU A 237 7.97 7.83 -3.34
C LEU A 237 8.05 6.33 -3.03
N SER A 238 9.00 5.60 -3.62
CA SER A 238 9.21 4.18 -3.33
C SER A 238 9.73 3.93 -1.91
N MET A 239 10.60 4.80 -1.39
CA MET A 239 11.04 4.74 0.01
C MET A 239 9.90 5.08 0.96
N LEU A 240 9.10 6.11 0.65
CA LEU A 240 7.90 6.46 1.42
C LEU A 240 6.92 5.28 1.48
N ASP A 241 6.60 4.67 0.33
CA ASP A 241 5.72 3.49 0.24
C ASP A 241 6.27 2.32 1.08
N SER A 242 7.59 2.10 1.05
CA SER A 242 8.25 1.10 1.89
C SER A 242 8.11 1.39 3.38
N LEU A 243 8.30 2.65 3.81
CA LEU A 243 8.15 3.06 5.21
C LEU A 243 6.72 2.89 5.72
N GLU A 244 5.72 3.21 4.89
CA GLU A 244 4.30 2.97 5.20
C GLU A 244 4.01 1.47 5.30
N LYS A 245 4.46 0.68 4.33
CA LYS A 245 4.25 -0.77 4.29
C LYS A 245 4.79 -1.51 5.50
N ILE A 246 5.92 -1.10 6.06
CA ILE A 246 6.53 -1.73 7.24
C ILE A 246 6.20 -1.00 8.57
N GLY A 247 5.38 0.05 8.52
CA GLY A 247 4.80 0.69 9.69
C GLY A 247 5.68 1.67 10.45
N ILE A 248 6.76 2.18 9.84
CA ILE A 248 7.71 3.12 10.48
C ILE A 248 7.65 4.54 9.92
N SER A 249 6.68 4.85 9.05
CA SER A 249 6.51 6.18 8.45
C SER A 249 6.34 7.30 9.49
N HIS A 250 5.70 7.01 10.63
CA HIS A 250 5.47 7.98 11.70
C HIS A 250 6.77 8.61 12.26
N HIS A 251 7.89 7.89 12.22
CA HIS A 251 9.23 8.38 12.62
C HIS A 251 9.81 9.47 11.70
N PHE A 252 9.23 9.64 10.50
CA PHE A 252 9.75 10.47 9.41
C PHE A 252 8.68 11.44 8.85
N SER A 253 7.69 11.80 9.66
CA SER A 253 6.55 12.62 9.24
C SER A 253 6.96 13.95 8.59
N SER A 254 8.04 14.59 9.06
CA SER A 254 8.60 15.82 8.48
C SER A 254 9.17 15.63 7.08
N GLU A 255 9.95 14.56 6.89
CA GLU A 255 10.58 14.24 5.61
C GLU A 255 9.52 13.82 4.59
N ILE A 256 8.56 13.00 5.01
CA ILE A 256 7.42 12.57 4.20
C ILE A 256 6.62 13.79 3.71
N LYS A 257 6.29 14.73 4.61
CA LYS A 257 5.60 15.96 4.23
C LYS A 257 6.35 16.71 3.13
N ARG A 258 7.67 16.90 3.29
CA ARG A 258 8.50 17.62 2.32
C ARG A 258 8.56 16.91 0.96
N ILE A 259 8.66 15.58 0.95
CA ILE A 259 8.63 14.77 -0.29
C ILE A 259 7.31 14.96 -1.01
N LEU A 260 6.19 14.90 -0.28
CA LEU A 260 4.85 15.07 -0.85
C LEU A 260 4.63 16.49 -1.38
N GLU A 261 5.09 17.53 -0.68
CA GLU A 261 5.01 18.93 -1.15
C GLU A 261 5.74 19.13 -2.49
N VAL A 262 6.97 18.59 -2.62
CA VAL A 262 7.73 18.63 -3.87
C VAL A 262 7.02 17.83 -4.96
N THR A 263 6.55 16.63 -4.64
CA THR A 263 5.82 15.77 -5.59
C THR A 263 4.55 16.46 -6.07
N TYR A 264 3.82 17.13 -5.18
CA TYR A 264 2.61 17.87 -5.51
C TYR A 264 2.89 19.05 -6.43
N SER A 265 3.95 19.82 -6.17
CA SER A 265 4.38 20.90 -7.05
C SER A 265 4.68 20.38 -8.47
N LEU A 266 5.38 19.26 -8.58
CA LEU A 266 5.70 18.63 -9.88
C LEU A 266 4.45 18.05 -10.55
N TRP A 267 3.52 17.50 -9.77
CA TRP A 267 2.23 17.02 -10.24
C TRP A 267 1.42 18.13 -10.91
N LEU A 268 1.29 19.29 -10.24
CA LEU A 268 0.59 20.47 -10.77
C LEU A 268 1.24 20.99 -12.06
N GLN A 269 2.57 20.90 -12.17
CA GLN A 269 3.32 21.30 -13.35
C GLN A 269 3.27 20.27 -14.49
N ARG A 270 2.64 19.10 -14.26
CA ARG A 270 2.68 17.94 -15.17
C ARG A 270 4.12 17.57 -15.56
N ASP A 271 5.01 17.56 -14.58
CA ASP A 271 6.42 17.29 -14.82
C ASP A 271 6.65 15.91 -15.43
N VAL A 272 7.60 15.83 -16.36
CA VAL A 272 7.91 14.62 -17.13
C VAL A 272 8.48 13.49 -16.28
N GLU A 273 9.10 13.78 -15.13
CA GLU A 273 9.60 12.77 -14.19
C GLU A 273 8.45 11.97 -13.56
N ILE A 274 7.28 12.58 -13.38
CA ILE A 274 6.06 11.91 -12.91
C ILE A 274 5.25 11.38 -14.10
N MET A 275 4.93 12.24 -15.07
CA MET A 275 3.90 11.95 -16.08
C MET A 275 4.30 10.90 -17.12
N LEU A 276 5.61 10.72 -17.40
CA LEU A 276 6.07 9.78 -18.41
C LEU A 276 6.41 8.38 -17.88
N ASN A 277 6.36 8.17 -16.56
CA ASN A 277 6.56 6.87 -15.93
C ASN A 277 5.29 6.49 -15.17
N VAL A 278 4.62 5.44 -15.63
CA VAL A 278 3.31 5.04 -15.09
C VAL A 278 3.41 4.68 -13.62
N GLU A 279 4.37 3.84 -13.23
CA GLU A 279 4.56 3.42 -11.85
C GLU A 279 4.72 4.63 -10.93
N THR A 280 5.56 5.60 -11.33
CA THR A 280 5.77 6.86 -10.61
C THR A 280 4.50 7.69 -10.55
N CYS A 281 3.77 7.81 -11.66
CA CYS A 281 2.52 8.56 -11.72
C CYS A 281 1.43 7.95 -10.82
N ALA A 282 1.23 6.63 -10.88
CA ALA A 282 0.24 5.91 -10.08
C ALA A 282 0.57 5.98 -8.59
N MET A 283 1.84 5.81 -8.24
CA MET A 283 2.32 5.94 -6.86
C MET A 283 2.22 7.38 -6.36
N ALA A 284 2.60 8.38 -7.16
CA ALA A 284 2.44 9.79 -6.83
C ALA A 284 0.97 10.14 -6.59
N PHE A 285 0.09 9.75 -7.50
CA PHE A 285 -1.36 9.92 -7.36
C PHE A 285 -1.86 9.32 -6.05
N ARG A 286 -1.47 8.08 -5.75
CA ARG A 286 -1.90 7.38 -4.55
C ARG A 286 -1.41 8.03 -3.27
N LEU A 287 -0.11 8.30 -3.19
CA LEU A 287 0.50 8.88 -2.00
C LEU A 287 0.04 10.32 -1.77
N LEU A 288 -0.08 11.14 -2.82
CA LEU A 288 -0.64 12.49 -2.73
C LEU A 288 -2.09 12.45 -2.25
N ARG A 289 -2.96 11.65 -2.90
CA ARG A 289 -4.37 11.57 -2.52
C ARG A 289 -4.56 11.10 -1.08
N MET A 290 -3.89 10.01 -0.69
CA MET A 290 -3.98 9.47 0.68
C MET A 290 -3.40 10.43 1.73
N ASN A 291 -2.59 11.41 1.33
CA ASN A 291 -2.10 12.47 2.19
C ASN A 291 -2.92 13.77 2.12
N GLY A 292 -4.05 13.78 1.41
CA GLY A 292 -5.02 14.88 1.40
C GLY A 292 -4.80 15.94 0.31
N TYR A 293 -3.87 15.70 -0.61
CA TYR A 293 -3.64 16.59 -1.75
C TYR A 293 -4.70 16.41 -2.82
N ASP A 294 -5.15 17.52 -3.41
CA ASP A 294 -6.11 17.51 -4.52
C ASP A 294 -5.43 17.10 -5.84
N VAL A 295 -5.64 15.85 -6.24
CA VAL A 295 -5.10 15.25 -7.47
C VAL A 295 -6.21 14.64 -8.32
N SER A 296 -6.29 15.07 -9.59
CA SER A 296 -7.21 14.51 -10.58
C SER A 296 -6.71 13.17 -11.12
N SER A 297 -7.61 12.21 -11.39
CA SER A 297 -7.24 10.98 -12.09
C SER A 297 -6.78 11.30 -13.53
N ALA A 298 -5.50 11.07 -13.82
CA ALA A 298 -4.95 11.24 -15.17
C ALA A 298 -4.84 9.89 -15.86
N SER A 299 -5.40 9.77 -17.07
CA SER A 299 -5.40 8.54 -17.88
C SER A 299 -4.45 8.67 -19.07
N THR A 300 -3.56 7.67 -19.23
CA THR A 300 -3.10 7.09 -20.52
C THR A 300 -2.04 5.99 -20.27
N PHE A 301 -2.39 4.90 -19.57
CA PHE A 301 -1.46 3.77 -19.38
C PHE A 301 -1.15 3.00 -20.66
N HIS A 302 -2.18 2.68 -21.45
CA HIS A 302 -2.06 1.80 -22.63
C HIS A 302 -1.10 2.36 -23.70
N ASN A 303 -0.89 3.67 -23.73
CA ASN A 303 0.01 4.34 -24.68
C ASN A 303 1.40 4.59 -24.06
N SER A 304 1.92 3.67 -23.25
CA SER A 304 3.24 3.78 -22.61
C SER A 304 4.10 2.54 -22.86
N LEU A 305 5.41 2.68 -22.62
CA LEU A 305 6.35 1.56 -22.67
C LEU A 305 5.95 0.47 -21.66
N GLN A 306 5.58 0.86 -20.44
CA GLN A 306 5.15 -0.04 -19.37
C GLN A 306 3.85 -0.78 -19.73
N GLY A 307 2.93 -0.09 -20.41
CA GLY A 307 1.70 -0.67 -20.92
C GLY A 307 1.94 -1.69 -22.02
N TYR A 308 2.91 -1.43 -22.89
CA TYR A 308 3.32 -2.40 -23.92
C TYR A 308 4.01 -3.63 -23.33
N LEU A 309 4.91 -3.42 -22.36
CA LEU A 309 5.65 -4.49 -21.70
C LEU A 309 4.79 -5.33 -20.75
N ASN A 310 3.55 -4.89 -20.46
CA ASN A 310 2.74 -5.43 -19.38
C ASN A 310 3.59 -5.57 -18.11
N ASP A 311 4.25 -4.51 -17.64
CA ASP A 311 5.10 -4.60 -16.45
C ASP A 311 4.27 -4.89 -15.18
N THR A 312 4.56 -5.98 -14.46
CA THR A 312 3.74 -6.42 -13.32
C THR A 312 3.71 -5.40 -12.18
N LYS A 313 4.84 -4.73 -11.91
CA LYS A 313 4.91 -3.73 -10.83
C LYS A 313 4.08 -2.49 -11.17
N SER A 314 4.20 -1.99 -12.40
CA SER A 314 3.40 -0.87 -12.91
C SER A 314 1.90 -1.18 -12.90
N VAL A 315 1.50 -2.38 -13.31
CA VAL A 315 0.08 -2.81 -13.29
C VAL A 315 -0.43 -2.91 -11.85
N LEU A 316 0.39 -3.44 -10.92
CA LEU A 316 0.04 -3.50 -9.50
C LEU A 316 -0.14 -2.11 -8.89
N GLU A 317 0.75 -1.16 -9.18
CA GLU A 317 0.60 0.21 -8.69
C GLU A 317 -0.62 0.92 -9.28
N LEU A 318 -0.96 0.66 -10.55
CA LEU A 318 -2.22 1.13 -11.14
C LEU A 318 -3.44 0.52 -10.46
N TYR A 319 -3.41 -0.77 -10.17
CA TYR A 319 -4.49 -1.42 -9.42
C TYR A 319 -4.65 -0.76 -8.05
N LYS A 320 -3.58 -0.59 -7.27
CA LYS A 320 -3.63 0.10 -5.97
C LYS A 320 -4.16 1.52 -6.09
N ALA A 321 -3.68 2.29 -7.06
CA ALA A 321 -4.14 3.65 -7.34
C ALA A 321 -5.62 3.70 -7.76
N SER A 322 -6.13 2.68 -8.46
CA SER A 322 -7.55 2.62 -8.82
C SER A 322 -8.47 2.46 -7.62
N THR A 323 -8.00 1.76 -6.58
CA THR A 323 -8.83 1.42 -5.42
C THR A 323 -9.17 2.63 -4.55
N ILE A 324 -8.33 3.66 -4.52
CA ILE A 324 -8.51 4.90 -3.74
C ILE A 324 -9.45 5.92 -4.39
N SER A 325 -10.46 5.43 -5.13
CA SER A 325 -11.53 6.26 -5.66
C SER A 325 -12.34 6.87 -4.53
N VAL A 326 -12.68 8.15 -4.66
CA VAL A 326 -13.38 8.96 -3.64
C VAL A 326 -14.72 9.52 -4.13
N SER A 327 -15.06 9.27 -5.40
CA SER A 327 -16.35 9.65 -6.00
C SER A 327 -16.85 8.58 -6.96
N GLU A 328 -18.17 8.50 -7.14
CA GLU A 328 -18.81 7.67 -8.17
C GLU A 328 -18.54 8.19 -9.58
N ASP A 329 -18.19 9.46 -9.74
CA ASP A 329 -17.90 10.08 -11.03
C ASP A 329 -16.50 9.73 -11.58
N GLU A 330 -15.66 9.04 -10.79
CA GLU A 330 -14.30 8.65 -11.18
C GLU A 330 -14.26 7.36 -12.01
N PHE A 331 -15.08 7.25 -13.06
CA PHE A 331 -15.19 6.06 -13.93
C PHE A 331 -13.85 5.60 -14.51
N ILE A 332 -12.91 6.52 -14.71
CA ILE A 332 -11.56 6.21 -15.17
C ILE A 332 -10.85 5.26 -14.19
N LEU A 333 -10.97 5.49 -12.87
CA LEU A 333 -10.34 4.64 -11.87
C LEU A 333 -11.04 3.28 -11.82
N ASP A 334 -12.37 3.23 -11.90
CA ASP A 334 -13.10 1.96 -11.92
C ASP A 334 -12.69 1.10 -13.14
N ASN A 335 -12.54 1.71 -14.32
CA ASN A 335 -12.05 1.04 -15.53
C ASN A 335 -10.60 0.55 -15.39
N ILE A 336 -9.70 1.38 -14.85
CA ILE A 336 -8.31 1.00 -14.58
C ILE A 336 -8.27 -0.18 -13.60
N GLY A 337 -9.09 -0.14 -12.54
CA GLY A 337 -9.16 -1.18 -11.53
C GLY A 337 -9.63 -2.52 -12.10
N HIS A 338 -10.69 -2.49 -12.90
CA HIS A 338 -11.17 -3.69 -13.60
C HIS A 338 -10.09 -4.27 -14.51
N TRP A 339 -9.56 -3.48 -15.44
CA TRP A 339 -8.55 -3.94 -16.40
C TRP A 339 -7.25 -4.44 -15.71
N SER A 340 -6.72 -3.69 -14.74
CA SER A 340 -5.49 -4.07 -14.04
C SER A 340 -5.67 -5.33 -13.21
N SER A 341 -6.81 -5.48 -12.52
CA SER A 341 -7.12 -6.70 -11.75
C SER A 341 -7.23 -7.94 -12.63
N SER A 342 -7.87 -7.84 -13.80
CA SER A 342 -7.97 -8.95 -14.75
C SER A 342 -6.59 -9.37 -15.25
N LEU A 343 -5.75 -8.41 -15.65
CA LEU A 343 -4.40 -8.69 -16.15
C LEU A 343 -3.50 -9.30 -15.06
N LEU A 344 -3.59 -8.82 -13.82
CA LEU A 344 -2.85 -9.41 -12.68
C LEU A 344 -3.31 -10.84 -12.39
N THR A 345 -4.61 -11.11 -12.48
CA THR A 345 -5.17 -12.46 -12.27
C THR A 345 -4.72 -13.43 -13.37
N GLU A 346 -4.68 -13.00 -14.62
CA GLU A 346 -4.14 -13.78 -15.73
C GLU A 346 -2.67 -14.15 -15.50
N LYS A 347 -1.86 -13.18 -15.06
CA LYS A 347 -0.44 -13.41 -14.75
C LYS A 347 -0.21 -14.40 -13.60
N LEU A 348 -1.04 -14.35 -12.55
CA LEU A 348 -1.01 -15.33 -11.47
C LEU A 348 -1.35 -16.74 -11.96
N SER A 349 -2.11 -16.87 -13.04
CA SER A 349 -2.55 -18.14 -13.61
C SER A 349 -1.54 -18.75 -14.59
N TRP A 350 -0.73 -17.91 -15.26
CA TRP A 350 0.25 -18.33 -16.26
C TRP A 350 1.59 -18.78 -15.66
N ASP A 351 1.96 -18.27 -14.49
CA ASP A 351 3.29 -18.52 -13.91
C ASP A 351 3.30 -19.78 -13.03
N GLY A 352 3.59 -20.92 -13.65
CA GLY A 352 3.69 -22.23 -12.99
C GLY A 352 4.95 -22.47 -12.16
N MET A 353 5.94 -21.56 -12.08
CA MET A 353 7.16 -21.80 -11.30
C MET A 353 7.85 -20.54 -10.70
N LYS A 354 8.07 -20.62 -9.38
CA LYS A 354 8.84 -19.76 -8.45
C LYS A 354 8.05 -18.59 -7.84
N THR A 355 7.71 -18.74 -6.55
CA THR A 355 7.28 -17.69 -5.63
C THR A 355 8.27 -16.53 -5.66
N ARG A 356 7.94 -15.48 -6.43
CA ARG A 356 8.65 -14.20 -6.37
C ARG A 356 7.91 -13.31 -5.35
N PRO A 357 8.61 -12.55 -4.50
CA PRO A 357 7.97 -11.62 -3.55
C PRO A 357 6.92 -10.70 -4.19
N LEU A 358 7.16 -10.28 -5.45
CA LEU A 358 6.21 -9.47 -6.22
C LEU A 358 4.88 -10.20 -6.53
N LEU A 359 4.92 -11.50 -6.84
CA LEU A 359 3.69 -12.26 -7.12
C LEU A 359 2.87 -12.48 -5.84
N GLU A 360 3.54 -12.70 -4.71
CA GLU A 360 2.87 -12.76 -3.41
C GLU A 360 2.24 -11.41 -3.05
N GLU A 361 2.88 -10.28 -3.40
CA GLU A 361 2.28 -8.94 -3.24
C GLU A 361 1.05 -8.76 -4.14
N VAL A 362 1.09 -9.25 -5.38
CA VAL A 362 -0.05 -9.21 -6.31
C VAL A 362 -1.22 -10.03 -5.77
N GLU A 363 -0.98 -11.29 -5.38
CA GLU A 363 -2.00 -12.16 -4.81
C GLU A 363 -2.62 -11.50 -3.57
N TYR A 364 -1.78 -10.95 -2.70
CA TYR A 364 -2.24 -10.27 -1.49
C TYR A 364 -3.11 -9.05 -1.80
N ALA A 365 -2.69 -8.18 -2.72
CA ALA A 365 -3.43 -6.97 -3.08
C ALA A 365 -4.79 -7.28 -3.72
N LEU A 366 -4.88 -8.31 -4.57
CA LEU A 366 -6.14 -8.75 -5.17
C LEU A 366 -7.08 -9.39 -4.14
N LYS A 367 -6.52 -10.12 -3.18
CA LYS A 367 -7.29 -10.80 -2.13
C LYS A 367 -7.81 -9.84 -1.07
N PHE A 368 -7.04 -8.81 -0.74
CA PHE A 368 -7.34 -7.84 0.32
C PHE A 368 -7.21 -6.41 -0.23
N PRO A 369 -8.31 -5.79 -0.68
CA PRO A 369 -8.28 -4.38 -1.09
C PRO A 369 -7.83 -3.50 0.10
N PHE A 370 -7.25 -2.33 -0.17
CA PHE A 370 -6.64 -1.51 0.89
C PHE A 370 -7.62 -1.11 2.01
N TYR A 371 -8.93 -1.02 1.70
CA TYR A 371 -10.00 -0.74 2.66
C TYR A 371 -10.48 -1.98 3.45
N ALA A 372 -9.90 -3.17 3.23
CA ALA A 372 -10.22 -4.42 3.94
C ALA A 372 -8.93 -5.06 4.49
N THR A 373 -8.04 -4.23 5.03
CA THR A 373 -6.77 -4.64 5.64
C THR A 373 -6.62 -4.04 7.03
N MET A 374 -5.87 -4.71 7.91
CA MET A 374 -5.45 -4.18 9.20
C MET A 374 -3.97 -3.84 9.14
N GLU A 375 -3.62 -2.60 9.50
CA GLU A 375 -2.28 -2.04 9.32
C GLU A 375 -1.22 -2.92 9.97
N ARG A 376 -1.40 -3.32 11.24
CA ARG A 376 -0.36 -4.06 11.94
C ARG A 376 -0.13 -5.48 11.41
N THR A 377 -1.18 -6.14 10.91
CA THR A 377 -1.05 -7.44 10.22
C THR A 377 -0.28 -7.28 8.92
N ASN A 378 -0.54 -6.22 8.16
CA ASN A 378 0.19 -5.91 6.93
C ASN A 378 1.64 -5.56 7.22
N HIS A 379 1.91 -4.76 8.25
CA HIS A 379 3.27 -4.42 8.67
C HIS A 379 4.06 -5.69 9.00
N LYS A 380 3.49 -6.62 9.79
CA LYS A 380 4.14 -7.90 10.10
C LYS A 380 4.52 -8.65 8.82
N ARG A 381 3.55 -8.88 7.92
CA ARG A 381 3.78 -9.56 6.65
C ARG A 381 4.88 -8.87 5.83
N ASN A 382 4.80 -7.56 5.69
CA ASN A 382 5.75 -6.80 4.87
C ASN A 382 7.16 -6.76 5.49
N ILE A 383 7.28 -6.83 6.82
CA ILE A 383 8.57 -6.97 7.52
C ILE A 383 9.15 -8.37 7.29
N GLU A 384 8.35 -9.42 7.45
CA GLU A 384 8.78 -10.82 7.29
C GLU A 384 9.17 -11.16 5.85
N HIS A 385 8.52 -10.53 4.87
CA HIS A 385 8.82 -10.65 3.44
C HIS A 385 9.61 -9.45 2.90
N PHE A 386 10.23 -8.64 3.76
CA PHE A 386 10.91 -7.43 3.32
C PHE A 386 12.15 -7.78 2.50
N ASP A 387 12.12 -7.44 1.22
CA ASP A 387 13.26 -7.66 0.34
C ASP A 387 14.31 -6.54 0.56
N VAL A 388 15.23 -6.80 1.49
CA VAL A 388 16.34 -5.90 1.81
C VAL A 388 17.18 -5.60 0.58
N TRP A 389 17.32 -6.57 -0.32
CA TRP A 389 18.13 -6.47 -1.53
C TRP A 389 17.31 -6.13 -2.77
N GLY A 390 16.02 -5.80 -2.59
CA GLY A 390 15.03 -5.65 -3.65
C GLY A 390 15.61 -4.97 -4.87
N SER A 391 15.83 -5.74 -5.92
CA SER A 391 16.37 -5.23 -7.16
C SER A 391 15.24 -5.03 -8.16
N MET A 392 15.29 -3.90 -8.86
CA MET A 392 14.41 -3.65 -9.99
C MET A 392 15.16 -4.01 -11.26
N MET A 393 14.62 -4.96 -12.02
CA MET A 393 15.18 -5.38 -13.29
C MET A 393 14.67 -4.43 -14.39
N LEU A 394 15.51 -3.49 -14.82
CA LEU A 394 15.28 -2.66 -16.01
C LEU A 394 16.16 -3.19 -17.16
N LYS A 395 16.92 -2.32 -17.84
CA LYS A 395 18.01 -2.75 -18.76
C LYS A 395 19.18 -3.37 -18.03
N THR A 396 19.37 -2.96 -16.79
CA THR A 396 20.22 -3.63 -15.83
C THR A 396 19.45 -3.88 -14.56
N GLU A 397 19.96 -4.83 -13.80
CA GLU A 397 19.58 -4.99 -12.41
C GLU A 397 20.02 -3.72 -11.63
N ARG A 398 19.13 -3.19 -10.80
CA ARG A 398 19.38 -2.02 -9.97
C ARG A 398 18.94 -2.31 -8.54
N LEU A 399 19.84 -2.15 -7.58
CA LEU A 399 19.47 -2.19 -6.15
C LEU A 399 18.48 -1.08 -5.82
N SER A 400 17.45 -1.41 -5.05
CA SER A 400 16.67 -0.44 -4.31
C SER A 400 17.57 0.31 -3.30
N CYS A 401 17.17 1.52 -2.93
CA CYS A 401 17.98 2.51 -2.21
C CYS A 401 18.77 1.89 -1.02
N CYS A 402 20.01 2.35 -0.79
CA CYS A 402 20.98 1.69 0.09
C CYS A 402 20.61 1.66 1.60
N VAL A 403 19.43 2.12 2.00
CA VAL A 403 18.92 2.14 3.40
C VAL A 403 17.95 1.02 3.75
N ASN A 404 17.69 0.06 2.86
CA ASN A 404 16.74 -1.02 3.13
C ASN A 404 17.07 -1.85 4.38
N GLN A 405 18.37 -2.04 4.70
CA GLN A 405 18.78 -2.70 5.96
C GLN A 405 18.42 -1.88 7.20
N ASP A 406 18.59 -0.56 7.13
CA ASP A 406 18.22 0.35 8.21
C ASP A 406 16.69 0.41 8.38
N PHE A 407 15.92 0.34 7.28
CA PHE A 407 14.46 0.27 7.32
C PHE A 407 14.00 -0.99 8.05
N LEU A 408 14.51 -2.16 7.64
CA LEU A 408 14.15 -3.43 8.25
C LEU A 408 14.53 -3.47 9.74
N ALA A 409 15.75 -3.05 10.09
CA ALA A 409 16.21 -3.06 11.47
C ALA A 409 15.35 -2.15 12.38
N LEU A 410 14.95 -0.98 11.89
CA LEU A 410 14.06 -0.08 12.63
C LEU A 410 12.64 -0.66 12.74
N ALA A 411 12.11 -1.26 11.68
CA ALA A 411 10.78 -1.87 11.67
C ALA A 411 10.67 -3.07 12.62
N ILE A 412 11.70 -3.92 12.68
CA ILE A 412 11.77 -5.04 13.64
C ILE A 412 11.72 -4.49 15.07
N GLN A 413 12.54 -3.50 15.37
CA GLN A 413 12.60 -2.93 16.71
C GLN A 413 11.28 -2.27 17.12
N ASP A 414 10.68 -1.47 16.23
CA ASP A 414 9.38 -0.84 16.43
C ASP A 414 8.28 -1.89 16.66
N PHE A 415 8.24 -2.93 15.82
CA PHE A 415 7.27 -4.02 15.92
C PHE A 415 7.35 -4.76 17.26
N THR A 416 8.55 -5.19 17.64
CA THR A 416 8.77 -5.91 18.90
C THR A 416 8.40 -5.03 20.11
N PHE A 417 8.72 -3.74 20.07
CA PHE A 417 8.38 -2.81 21.16
C PHE A 417 6.87 -2.57 21.27
N SER A 418 6.17 -2.34 20.16
CA SER A 418 4.70 -2.22 20.23
C SER A 418 4.05 -3.52 20.69
N GLN A 419 4.57 -4.67 20.26
CA GLN A 419 4.00 -5.97 20.62
C GLN A 419 4.04 -6.24 22.13
N SER A 420 5.14 -5.88 22.83
CA SER A 420 5.19 -6.03 24.29
C SER A 420 4.14 -5.15 24.99
N ILE A 421 3.94 -3.93 24.51
CA ILE A 421 2.89 -3.04 25.01
C ILE A 421 1.51 -3.66 24.77
N TYR A 422 1.29 -4.28 23.61
CA TYR A 422 0.00 -4.88 23.32
C TYR A 422 -0.36 -6.05 24.24
N GLN A 423 0.63 -6.83 24.64
CA GLN A 423 0.45 -7.94 25.59
C GLN A 423 0.04 -7.42 26.97
N GLU A 424 0.73 -6.39 27.46
CA GLU A 424 0.40 -5.74 28.74
C GLU A 424 -0.99 -5.10 28.71
N GLU A 425 -1.33 -4.41 27.62
CA GLU A 425 -2.64 -3.80 27.44
C GLU A 425 -3.76 -4.83 27.39
N LEU A 426 -3.60 -5.95 26.68
CA LEU A 426 -4.61 -7.00 26.62
C LEU A 426 -4.86 -7.61 28.00
N LEU A 427 -3.81 -7.91 28.77
CA LEU A 427 -3.93 -8.41 30.15
C LEU A 427 -4.69 -7.43 31.04
N HIS A 428 -4.45 -6.13 30.86
CA HIS A 428 -5.20 -5.09 31.57
C HIS A 428 -6.68 -5.05 31.16
N ILE A 429 -7.01 -5.23 29.87
CA ILE A 429 -8.39 -5.32 29.40
C ILE A 429 -9.09 -6.56 29.96
N GLU A 430 -8.44 -7.72 29.96
CA GLU A 430 -9.00 -8.95 30.54
C GLU A 430 -9.26 -8.81 32.04
N SER A 431 -8.32 -8.21 32.77
CA SER A 431 -8.46 -7.94 34.20
C SER A 431 -9.62 -6.97 34.47
N TRP A 432 -9.70 -5.87 33.71
CA TRP A 432 -10.79 -4.90 33.81
C TRP A 432 -12.17 -5.53 33.53
N ALA A 433 -12.27 -6.43 32.54
CA ALA A 433 -13.54 -7.09 32.22
C ALA A 433 -14.02 -7.99 33.38
N LYS A 434 -13.09 -8.68 34.03
CA LYS A 434 -13.34 -9.50 35.22
C LYS A 434 -13.68 -8.68 36.46
N GLU A 435 -12.99 -7.56 36.69
CA GLU A 435 -13.29 -6.63 37.78
C GLU A 435 -14.70 -6.05 37.67
N ASN A 436 -15.17 -5.83 36.44
CA ASN A 436 -16.55 -5.43 36.15
C ASN A 436 -17.54 -6.60 36.10
N ARG A 437 -17.11 -7.83 36.44
CA ARG A 437 -17.95 -9.03 36.53
C ARG A 437 -18.64 -9.39 35.22
N LEU A 438 -18.09 -8.98 34.08
CA LEU A 438 -18.66 -9.29 32.76
C LEU A 438 -18.62 -10.80 32.46
N ASP A 439 -17.74 -11.55 33.15
CA ASP A 439 -17.63 -13.02 33.05
C ASP A 439 -18.78 -13.76 33.73
N GLN A 440 -19.58 -13.06 34.53
CA GLN A 440 -20.76 -13.62 35.20
C GLN A 440 -22.01 -13.57 34.31
N LEU A 441 -21.98 -12.82 33.20
CA LEU A 441 -23.07 -12.70 32.24
C LEU A 441 -23.02 -13.84 31.21
N GLN A 442 -23.66 -14.97 31.55
CA GLN A 442 -23.61 -16.20 30.74
C GLN A 442 -24.17 -16.07 29.32
N PHE A 443 -24.96 -15.03 29.05
CA PHE A 443 -25.56 -14.78 27.73
C PHE A 443 -24.59 -14.14 26.74
N ALA A 444 -23.48 -13.54 27.19
CA ALA A 444 -22.62 -12.69 26.36
C ALA A 444 -21.14 -13.14 26.39
N PRO A 445 -20.57 -13.63 25.27
CA PRO A 445 -19.13 -13.79 25.15
C PRO A 445 -18.45 -12.42 25.08
N GLN A 446 -17.48 -12.16 25.95
CA GLN A 446 -16.83 -10.84 26.04
C GLN A 446 -15.99 -10.45 24.82
N LYS A 447 -15.51 -11.42 24.02
CA LYS A 447 -14.67 -11.23 22.84
C LYS A 447 -13.49 -10.24 23.05
N THR A 448 -12.89 -10.22 24.25
CA THR A 448 -11.85 -9.26 24.65
C THR A 448 -10.69 -9.20 23.65
N ALA A 449 -10.21 -10.37 23.21
CA ALA A 449 -9.12 -10.47 22.23
C ALA A 449 -9.47 -9.83 20.88
N TYR A 450 -10.71 -9.98 20.39
CA TYR A 450 -11.14 -9.42 19.09
C TYR A 450 -11.35 -7.91 19.19
N CYS A 451 -11.99 -7.46 20.28
CA CYS A 451 -12.17 -6.05 20.60
C CYS A 451 -10.82 -5.33 20.68
N TYR A 452 -9.85 -5.93 21.39
CA TYR A 452 -8.53 -5.36 21.52
C TYR A 452 -7.70 -5.46 20.24
N LEU A 453 -7.79 -6.56 19.47
CA LEU A 453 -7.18 -6.65 18.15
C LEU A 453 -7.62 -5.49 17.25
N SER A 454 -8.91 -5.16 17.23
CA SER A 454 -9.42 -4.06 16.39
C SER A 454 -8.75 -2.71 16.73
N ALA A 455 -8.44 -2.47 18.00
CA ALA A 455 -7.73 -1.29 18.46
C ALA A 455 -6.22 -1.35 18.13
N ALA A 456 -5.54 -2.44 18.53
CA ALA A 456 -4.09 -2.59 18.38
C ALA A 456 -3.65 -2.67 16.92
N ALA A 457 -4.47 -3.26 16.06
CA ALA A 457 -4.14 -3.43 14.65
C ALA A 457 -4.27 -2.13 13.83
N THR A 458 -5.04 -1.14 14.31
CA THR A 458 -5.33 0.12 13.60
C THR A 458 -4.76 1.38 14.27
N ILE A 459 -4.60 1.38 15.60
CA ILE A 459 -3.99 2.46 16.40
C ILE A 459 -2.64 1.95 16.96
N PHE A 460 -1.75 1.57 16.05
CA PHE A 460 -0.53 0.84 16.37
C PHE A 460 0.63 1.64 17.01
N PRO A 461 0.75 2.98 16.90
CA PRO A 461 1.88 3.66 17.54
C PRO A 461 1.80 3.55 19.08
N PRO A 462 2.89 3.15 19.77
CA PRO A 462 2.93 2.92 21.22
C PRO A 462 2.27 4.00 22.08
N GLU A 463 2.46 5.27 21.72
CA GLU A 463 2.00 6.46 22.42
C GLU A 463 0.47 6.57 22.57
N PHE A 464 -0.31 5.85 21.76
CA PHE A 464 -1.78 5.87 21.79
C PHE A 464 -2.40 4.78 22.68
N SER A 465 -1.73 4.39 23.78
CA SER A 465 -2.22 3.37 24.72
C SER A 465 -3.62 3.68 25.26
N ASP A 466 -3.86 4.92 25.69
CA ASP A 466 -5.16 5.32 26.24
C ASP A 466 -6.27 5.26 25.18
N ALA A 467 -5.96 5.62 23.94
CA ALA A 467 -6.89 5.50 22.82
C ALA A 467 -7.25 4.02 22.55
N ARG A 468 -6.26 3.12 22.54
CA ARG A 468 -6.49 1.68 22.36
C ARG A 468 -7.32 1.07 23.48
N LYS A 469 -7.02 1.42 24.74
CA LYS A 469 -7.78 0.95 25.91
C LYS A 469 -9.21 1.48 25.89
N ALA A 470 -9.41 2.76 25.57
CA ALA A 470 -10.75 3.35 25.45
C ALA A 470 -11.57 2.65 24.35
N TRP A 471 -10.96 2.41 23.19
CA TRP A 471 -11.58 1.68 22.09
C TRP A 471 -11.99 0.26 22.54
N ALA A 472 -11.03 -0.52 23.05
CA ALA A 472 -11.26 -1.92 23.41
C ALA A 472 -12.29 -2.08 24.53
N LYS A 473 -12.23 -1.27 25.59
CA LYS A 473 -13.22 -1.30 26.69
C LYS A 473 -14.62 -1.03 26.18
N ASN A 474 -14.80 0.02 25.36
CA ASN A 474 -16.11 0.33 24.80
C ASN A 474 -16.58 -0.78 23.85
N SER A 475 -15.71 -1.35 23.00
CA SER A 475 -16.08 -2.46 22.12
C SER A 475 -16.57 -3.69 22.89
N VAL A 476 -15.92 -4.03 24.01
CA VAL A 476 -16.36 -5.12 24.89
C VAL A 476 -17.73 -4.80 25.50
N LEU A 477 -17.89 -3.60 26.08
CA LEU A 477 -19.17 -3.21 26.69
C LEU A 477 -20.31 -3.20 25.69
N THR A 478 -20.11 -2.61 24.51
CA THR A 478 -21.16 -2.55 23.48
C THR A 478 -21.56 -3.93 22.99
N THR A 479 -20.62 -4.87 22.89
CA THR A 479 -20.92 -6.26 22.51
C THR A 479 -21.78 -6.96 23.57
N VAL A 480 -21.41 -6.82 24.85
CA VAL A 480 -22.16 -7.43 25.95
C VAL A 480 -23.56 -6.80 26.08
N VAL A 481 -23.67 -5.49 25.86
CA VAL A 481 -24.96 -4.78 25.86
C VAL A 481 -25.82 -5.19 24.66
N ASP A 482 -25.25 -5.35 23.47
CA ASP A 482 -25.95 -5.87 22.29
C ASP A 482 -26.58 -7.25 22.57
N ASP A 483 -25.78 -8.19 23.10
CA ASP A 483 -26.27 -9.52 23.48
C ASP A 483 -27.37 -9.45 24.57
N PHE A 484 -27.31 -8.45 25.46
CA PHE A 484 -28.35 -8.22 26.48
C PHE A 484 -29.67 -7.74 25.89
N PHE A 485 -29.66 -6.87 24.88
CA PHE A 485 -30.86 -6.40 24.19
C PHE A 485 -31.42 -7.42 23.19
N ASP A 486 -30.56 -8.26 22.63
CA ASP A 486 -30.97 -9.26 21.63
C ASP A 486 -31.45 -10.58 22.25
N VAL A 487 -30.82 -11.03 23.34
CA VAL A 487 -31.06 -12.37 23.90
C VAL A 487 -31.20 -12.36 25.42
N GLY A 488 -30.34 -11.63 26.12
CA GLY A 488 -30.11 -11.81 27.56
C GLY A 488 -31.16 -11.20 28.50
N GLY A 489 -31.77 -10.08 28.11
CA GLY A 489 -32.62 -9.26 28.98
C GLY A 489 -34.09 -9.23 28.58
N SER A 490 -34.94 -9.01 29.58
CA SER A 490 -36.37 -8.70 29.42
C SER A 490 -36.63 -7.21 29.15
N LYS A 491 -37.83 -6.88 28.66
CA LYS A 491 -38.22 -5.49 28.41
C LYS A 491 -38.07 -4.60 29.65
N GLU A 492 -38.49 -5.10 30.81
CA GLU A 492 -38.41 -4.39 32.08
C GLU A 492 -36.96 -4.14 32.52
N GLU A 493 -36.07 -5.09 32.23
CA GLU A 493 -34.64 -4.93 32.47
C GLU A 493 -33.99 -3.89 31.54
N HIS A 494 -34.38 -3.88 30.26
CA HIS A 494 -33.94 -2.88 29.29
C HIS A 494 -34.37 -1.47 29.71
N GLU A 495 -35.65 -1.30 30.05
CA GLU A 495 -36.20 -0.02 30.54
C GLU A 495 -35.51 0.44 31.83
N ASN A 496 -35.25 -0.47 32.77
CA ASN A 496 -34.54 -0.15 34.00
C ASN A 496 -33.10 0.29 33.74
N LEU A 497 -32.36 -0.38 32.86
CA LEU A 497 -31.00 0.01 32.49
C LEU A 497 -30.97 1.41 31.85
N ILE A 498 -31.90 1.70 30.93
CA ILE A 498 -32.01 3.02 30.29
C ILE A 498 -32.28 4.10 31.32
N ALA A 499 -33.26 3.89 32.21
CA ALA A 499 -33.62 4.87 33.24
C ALA A 499 -32.44 5.19 34.19
N LEU A 500 -31.66 4.17 34.57
CA LEU A 500 -30.47 4.35 35.42
C LEU A 500 -29.40 5.20 34.73
N ILE A 501 -29.18 4.99 33.43
CA ILE A 501 -28.18 5.73 32.64
C ILE A 501 -28.66 7.17 32.37
N GLU A 502 -29.96 7.39 32.12
CA GLU A 502 -30.55 8.73 31.97
C GLU A 502 -30.46 9.56 33.25
N LYS A 503 -30.56 8.92 34.41
CA LYS A 503 -30.39 9.55 35.73
C LYS A 503 -28.97 9.37 36.27
N TRP A 504 -27.96 9.57 35.43
CA TRP A 504 -26.55 9.27 35.72
C TRP A 504 -26.07 9.66 37.13
N ASP A 505 -26.30 10.92 37.55
CA ASP A 505 -25.86 11.43 38.86
C ASP A 505 -26.83 11.09 40.02
N ASP A 506 -28.03 10.63 39.70
CA ASP A 506 -29.15 10.37 40.64
C ASP A 506 -29.57 8.88 40.67
N HIS A 507 -28.80 8.00 40.02
CA HIS A 507 -29.13 6.59 39.81
C HIS A 507 -29.39 5.82 41.10
N SER A 508 -28.83 6.26 42.24
CA SER A 508 -29.07 5.66 43.55
C SER A 508 -30.52 5.75 44.05
N LYS A 509 -31.35 6.60 43.42
CA LYS A 509 -32.78 6.73 43.73
C LYS A 509 -33.61 5.60 43.11
N ASP A 510 -33.09 4.93 42.08
CA ASP A 510 -33.75 3.82 41.40
C ASP A 510 -33.12 2.48 41.84
N GLY A 511 -33.95 1.44 41.93
CA GLY A 511 -33.48 0.08 42.18
C GLY A 511 -32.98 -0.60 40.91
N PHE A 512 -32.14 -1.62 41.06
CA PHE A 512 -31.77 -2.52 39.96
C PHE A 512 -32.83 -3.61 39.81
N PHE A 513 -33.35 -3.81 38.61
CA PHE A 513 -34.33 -4.87 38.33
C PHE A 513 -33.73 -6.26 38.49
N SER A 514 -32.46 -6.44 38.10
CA SER A 514 -31.74 -7.69 38.25
C SER A 514 -30.25 -7.48 38.52
N GLU A 515 -29.57 -8.55 38.95
CA GLU A 515 -28.12 -8.51 39.12
C GLU A 515 -27.39 -8.29 37.78
N GLN A 516 -27.97 -8.71 36.65
CA GLN A 516 -27.41 -8.48 35.32
C GLN A 516 -27.44 -6.98 34.96
N VAL A 517 -28.58 -6.31 35.18
CA VAL A 517 -28.71 -4.85 34.99
C VAL A 517 -27.71 -4.11 35.88
N LYS A 518 -27.54 -4.54 37.14
CA LYS A 518 -26.58 -3.95 38.06
C LYS A 518 -25.14 -4.08 37.55
N ILE A 519 -24.74 -5.27 37.06
CA ILE A 519 -23.41 -5.49 36.49
C ILE A 519 -23.19 -4.57 35.28
N LEU A 520 -24.12 -4.54 34.34
CA LEU A 520 -24.02 -3.71 33.12
C LEU A 520 -23.97 -2.22 33.44
N PHE A 521 -24.87 -1.74 34.31
CA PHE A 521 -24.89 -0.35 34.74
C PHE A 521 -23.55 0.07 35.34
N TYR A 522 -23.02 -0.67 36.32
CA TYR A 522 -21.76 -0.30 36.95
C TYR A 522 -20.56 -0.42 35.99
N ALA A 523 -20.57 -1.38 35.08
CA ALA A 523 -19.53 -1.52 34.07
C ALA A 523 -19.49 -0.31 33.13
N ILE A 524 -20.65 0.16 32.65
CA ILE A 524 -20.77 1.39 31.84
C ILE A 524 -20.42 2.61 32.70
N TYR A 525 -21.03 2.75 33.88
CA TYR A 525 -20.88 3.91 34.76
C TYR A 525 -19.42 4.16 35.15
N THR A 526 -18.74 3.14 35.66
CA THR A 526 -17.33 3.27 36.10
C THR A 526 -16.40 3.55 34.91
N THR A 527 -16.60 2.86 33.80
CA THR A 527 -15.77 3.03 32.59
C THR A 527 -15.95 4.41 31.97
N VAL A 528 -17.19 4.89 31.82
CA VAL A 528 -17.48 6.21 31.25
C VAL A 528 -16.98 7.33 32.16
N ASN A 529 -17.11 7.22 33.47
CA ASN A 529 -16.54 8.23 34.39
C ASN A 529 -15.01 8.25 34.31
N GLN A 530 -14.35 7.07 34.33
CA GLN A 530 -12.89 6.98 34.19
C GLN A 530 -12.40 7.59 32.87
N LEU A 531 -12.99 7.18 31.74
CA LEU A 531 -12.61 7.70 30.42
C LEU A 531 -12.97 9.19 30.29
N GLY A 532 -14.08 9.63 30.89
CA GLY A 532 -14.50 11.02 30.92
C GLY A 532 -13.49 11.91 31.64
N GLU A 533 -12.99 11.50 32.80
CA GLU A 533 -11.94 12.21 33.53
C GLU A 533 -10.64 12.29 32.73
N MET A 534 -10.16 11.15 32.21
CA MET A 534 -8.94 11.08 31.41
C MET A 534 -9.03 11.94 30.14
N ALA A 535 -10.12 11.79 29.39
CA ALA A 535 -10.35 12.55 28.18
C ALA A 535 -10.51 14.05 28.47
N SER A 536 -11.15 14.42 29.59
CA SER A 536 -11.30 15.82 29.98
C SER A 536 -9.94 16.47 30.30
N ALA A 537 -9.02 15.71 30.91
CA ALA A 537 -7.66 16.16 31.14
C ALA A 537 -6.89 16.38 29.83
N VAL A 538 -6.99 15.44 28.88
CA VAL A 538 -6.37 15.57 27.54
C VAL A 538 -6.92 16.77 26.78
N GLN A 539 -8.24 16.98 26.84
CA GLN A 539 -8.94 18.00 26.06
C GLN A 539 -9.02 19.37 26.74
N ASN A 540 -8.64 19.46 28.02
CA ASN A 540 -8.80 20.65 28.87
C ASN A 540 -10.23 21.20 28.89
N ARG A 541 -11.23 20.30 28.90
CA ARG A 541 -12.66 20.62 29.04
C ARG A 541 -13.39 19.38 29.50
N ASP A 542 -14.52 19.55 30.19
CA ASP A 542 -15.38 18.39 30.47
C ASP A 542 -15.94 17.81 29.15
N VAL A 543 -15.76 16.50 28.97
CA VAL A 543 -16.32 15.73 27.85
C VAL A 543 -17.27 14.65 28.32
N ARG A 544 -17.40 14.43 29.64
CA ARG A 544 -18.12 13.29 30.22
C ARG A 544 -19.59 13.27 29.78
N GLN A 545 -20.23 14.43 29.75
CA GLN A 545 -21.62 14.56 29.32
C GLN A 545 -21.84 14.01 27.90
N HIS A 546 -20.91 14.28 26.98
CA HIS A 546 -21.00 13.74 25.62
C HIS A 546 -20.85 12.21 25.61
N LEU A 547 -20.01 11.64 26.47
CA LEU A 547 -19.86 10.19 26.57
C LEU A 547 -21.14 9.53 27.10
N ILE A 548 -21.79 10.14 28.09
CA ILE A 548 -23.08 9.68 28.63
C ILE A 548 -24.16 9.73 27.53
N GLU A 549 -24.21 10.83 26.77
CA GLU A 549 -25.17 11.01 25.66
C GLU A 549 -25.02 9.92 24.59
N LEU A 550 -23.79 9.51 24.24
CA LEU A 550 -23.55 8.41 23.29
C LEU A 550 -24.15 7.08 23.78
N TRP A 551 -24.03 6.78 25.08
CA TRP A 551 -24.61 5.58 25.67
C TRP A 551 -26.13 5.64 25.74
N ILE A 552 -26.71 6.79 26.11
CA ILE A 552 -28.18 6.97 26.13
C ILE A 552 -28.76 6.76 24.73
N GLN A 553 -28.15 7.35 23.69
CA GLN A 553 -28.58 7.20 22.31
C GLN A 553 -28.52 5.74 21.85
N LEU A 554 -27.42 5.05 22.17
CA LEU A 554 -27.27 3.62 21.86
C LEU A 554 -28.37 2.78 22.50
N LEU A 555 -28.56 2.90 23.82
CA LEU A 555 -29.51 2.06 24.56
C LEU A 555 -30.96 2.29 24.10
N ARG A 556 -31.33 3.55 23.82
CA ARG A 556 -32.65 3.87 23.25
C ARG A 556 -32.85 3.25 21.87
N SER A 557 -31.81 3.29 21.03
CA SER A 557 -31.87 2.71 19.68
C SER A 557 -31.97 1.18 19.70
N MET A 558 -31.24 0.52 20.61
CA MET A 558 -31.36 -0.93 20.84
C MET A 558 -32.74 -1.30 21.40
N MET A 559 -33.31 -0.47 22.29
CA MET A 559 -34.69 -0.66 22.76
C MET A 559 -35.68 -0.59 21.61
N THR A 560 -35.53 0.36 20.69
CA THR A 560 -36.39 0.45 19.49
C THR A 560 -36.33 -0.84 18.66
N GLU A 561 -35.17 -1.47 18.48
CA GLU A 561 -35.08 -2.76 17.79
C GLU A 561 -35.75 -3.89 18.59
N ALA A 562 -35.55 -3.92 19.91
CA ALA A 562 -36.21 -4.89 20.78
C ALA A 562 -37.74 -4.75 20.70
N GLU A 563 -38.26 -3.52 20.69
CA GLU A 563 -39.68 -3.23 20.52
C GLU A 563 -40.21 -3.66 19.14
N TRP A 564 -39.46 -3.40 18.07
CA TRP A 564 -39.81 -3.88 16.74
C TRP A 564 -39.93 -5.41 16.70
N ARG A 565 -38.97 -6.11 17.31
CA ARG A 565 -38.96 -7.57 17.43
C ARG A 565 -40.15 -8.08 18.23
N MET A 566 -40.40 -7.50 19.40
CA MET A 566 -41.52 -7.89 20.28
C MET A 566 -42.88 -7.66 19.63
N ALA A 567 -43.05 -6.53 18.93
CA ALA A 567 -44.29 -6.17 18.25
C ALA A 567 -44.45 -6.82 16.86
N ARG A 568 -43.40 -7.50 16.35
CA ARG A 568 -43.29 -7.95 14.95
C ARG A 568 -43.55 -6.81 13.95
N TYR A 569 -43.09 -5.62 14.31
CA TYR A 569 -43.20 -4.44 13.45
C TYR A 569 -42.19 -4.56 12.31
N VAL A 570 -42.63 -4.23 11.10
CA VAL A 570 -41.79 -4.17 9.90
C VAL A 570 -41.49 -2.69 9.64
N PRO A 571 -40.30 -2.18 10.00
CA PRO A 571 -39.95 -0.78 9.79
C PRO A 571 -39.76 -0.48 8.31
N LYS A 572 -39.96 0.79 7.92
CA LYS A 572 -39.54 1.26 6.58
C LYS A 572 -38.01 1.23 6.47
N ILE A 573 -37.48 1.19 5.24
CA ILE A 573 -36.01 1.13 5.05
C ILE A 573 -35.30 2.37 5.62
N ASP A 574 -35.89 3.56 5.49
CA ASP A 574 -35.32 4.80 6.02
C ASP A 574 -35.35 4.80 7.57
N GLU A 575 -36.48 4.37 8.15
CA GLU A 575 -36.66 4.22 9.60
C GLU A 575 -35.67 3.20 10.19
N TYR A 576 -35.51 2.04 9.52
CA TYR A 576 -34.51 1.04 9.88
C TYR A 576 -33.11 1.63 9.82
N THR A 577 -32.77 2.35 8.76
CA THR A 577 -31.42 2.92 8.56
C THR A 577 -31.11 3.97 9.63
N GLU A 578 -32.03 4.87 9.94
CA GLU A 578 -31.85 5.90 10.96
C GLU A 578 -31.59 5.31 12.34
N ASN A 579 -32.30 4.24 12.72
CA ASN A 579 -32.08 3.56 13.99
C ASN A 579 -30.80 2.72 13.98
N THR A 580 -30.60 1.88 12.96
CA THR A 580 -29.53 0.86 12.95
C THR A 580 -28.12 1.44 12.81
N VAL A 581 -28.00 2.66 12.30
CA VAL A 581 -26.76 3.45 12.33
C VAL A 581 -26.28 3.69 13.77
N VAL A 582 -27.21 3.85 14.71
CA VAL A 582 -26.90 4.07 16.13
C VAL A 582 -26.80 2.73 16.87
N SER A 583 -27.76 1.81 16.67
CA SER A 583 -27.79 0.51 17.36
C SER A 583 -26.59 -0.39 17.06
N PHE A 584 -25.90 -0.22 15.92
CA PHE A 584 -24.65 -0.94 15.64
C PHE A 584 -23.49 -0.57 16.59
N ALA A 585 -23.70 0.38 17.51
CA ALA A 585 -22.88 0.62 18.68
C ALA A 585 -21.46 1.18 18.44
N LEU A 586 -21.19 1.76 17.26
CA LEU A 586 -19.89 2.38 16.98
C LEU A 586 -19.67 3.73 17.67
N GLY A 587 -20.74 4.38 18.11
CA GLY A 587 -20.69 5.71 18.75
C GLY A 587 -19.81 5.72 20.00
N PRO A 588 -20.12 4.91 21.04
CA PRO A 588 -19.28 4.79 22.23
C PRO A 588 -17.82 4.38 21.95
N ILE A 589 -17.55 3.67 20.87
CA ILE A 589 -16.19 3.21 20.51
C ILE A 589 -15.39 4.36 19.87
N VAL A 590 -15.84 4.85 18.72
CA VAL A 590 -15.07 5.77 17.86
C VAL A 590 -15.09 7.19 18.41
N CYS A 591 -16.25 7.67 18.86
CA CYS A 591 -16.40 9.04 19.35
C CYS A 591 -15.67 9.25 20.69
N THR A 592 -15.67 8.26 21.58
CA THR A 592 -14.88 8.30 22.82
C THR A 592 -13.39 8.30 22.51
N THR A 593 -12.94 7.41 21.62
CA THR A 593 -11.53 7.29 21.24
C THR A 593 -10.98 8.55 20.57
N SER A 594 -11.84 9.32 19.89
CA SER A 594 -11.47 10.59 19.26
C SER A 594 -10.91 11.63 20.23
N TYR A 595 -11.20 11.51 21.53
CA TYR A 595 -10.63 12.40 22.54
C TYR A 595 -9.18 12.07 22.95
N PHE A 596 -8.65 10.92 22.54
CA PHE A 596 -7.34 10.42 22.96
C PHE A 596 -6.26 10.48 21.87
N VAL A 597 -6.58 10.92 20.65
CA VAL A 597 -5.64 10.99 19.51
C VAL A 597 -4.83 12.31 19.43
N GLY A 598 -4.69 13.00 20.57
CA GLY A 598 -3.73 14.09 20.76
C GLY A 598 -4.11 15.48 20.20
N GLN A 599 -5.05 15.59 19.26
CA GLN A 599 -5.55 16.90 18.79
C GLN A 599 -6.78 17.35 19.58
N LYS A 600 -6.89 18.67 19.80
CA LYS A 600 -8.03 19.26 20.51
C LYS A 600 -9.31 19.12 19.69
N LEU A 601 -10.31 18.47 20.26
CA LEU A 601 -11.64 18.30 19.68
C LEU A 601 -12.63 19.21 20.40
N LEU A 602 -12.95 20.35 19.77
CA LEU A 602 -13.85 21.36 20.35
C LEU A 602 -15.27 20.83 20.50
N GLY A 603 -15.99 21.31 21.52
CA GLY A 603 -17.37 20.88 21.79
C GLY A 603 -18.37 21.20 20.67
N CYS A 604 -18.11 22.23 19.86
CA CYS A 604 -18.92 22.53 18.67
C CYS A 604 -18.67 21.53 17.52
N VAL A 605 -17.46 20.95 17.43
CA VAL A 605 -17.09 20.03 16.34
C VAL A 605 -17.83 18.72 16.45
N VAL A 606 -18.03 18.17 17.65
CA VAL A 606 -18.80 16.93 17.85
C VAL A 606 -20.30 17.10 17.56
N LYS A 607 -20.77 18.34 17.42
CA LYS A 607 -22.14 18.69 17.02
C LYS A 607 -22.24 19.14 15.57
N ASP A 608 -21.10 19.23 14.87
CA ASP A 608 -21.02 19.71 13.50
C ASP A 608 -21.60 18.69 12.51
N GLN A 609 -22.15 19.19 11.41
CA GLN A 609 -22.72 18.36 10.36
C GLN A 609 -21.68 17.42 9.73
N GLU A 610 -20.42 17.85 9.59
CA GLU A 610 -19.35 17.02 9.03
C GLU A 610 -19.02 15.85 9.95
N TYR A 611 -18.96 16.06 11.26
CA TYR A 611 -18.74 15.01 12.25
C TYR A 611 -19.87 13.97 12.24
N ASN A 612 -21.12 14.45 12.22
CA ASN A 612 -22.30 13.58 12.12
C ASN A 612 -22.32 12.80 10.79
N ARG A 613 -21.90 13.43 9.68
CA ARG A 613 -21.82 12.75 8.38
C ARG A 613 -20.75 11.67 8.35
N LEU A 614 -19.57 11.90 8.94
CA LEU A 614 -18.52 10.89 9.10
C LEU A 614 -19.02 9.68 9.90
N PHE A 615 -19.68 9.93 11.03
CA PHE A 615 -20.29 8.89 11.86
C PHE A 615 -21.34 8.10 11.07
N TRP A 616 -22.27 8.80 10.41
CA TRP A 616 -23.34 8.18 9.64
C TRP A 616 -22.77 7.29 8.52
N LEU A 617 -21.84 7.78 7.71
CA LEU A 617 -21.24 7.02 6.61
C LEU A 617 -20.51 5.76 7.09
N MET A 618 -19.72 5.88 8.16
CA MET A 618 -19.03 4.75 8.77
C MET A 618 -20.02 3.70 9.29
N SER A 619 -21.01 4.13 10.07
CA SER A 619 -21.99 3.24 10.69
C SER A 619 -22.89 2.58 9.65
N THR A 620 -23.40 3.31 8.66
CA THR A 620 -24.17 2.74 7.54
C THR A 620 -23.35 1.70 6.80
N CYS A 621 -22.09 2.03 6.45
CA CYS A 621 -21.22 1.10 5.75
C CYS A 621 -21.01 -0.20 6.55
N CYS A 622 -20.69 -0.09 7.85
CA CYS A 622 -20.47 -1.26 8.69
C CYS A 622 -21.75 -2.08 8.94
N ARG A 623 -22.88 -1.42 9.18
CA ARG A 623 -24.19 -2.05 9.37
C ARG A 623 -24.58 -2.88 8.15
N LEU A 624 -24.48 -2.29 6.96
CA LEU A 624 -24.78 -2.99 5.71
C LEU A 624 -23.83 -4.16 5.43
N LEU A 625 -22.55 -4.05 5.80
CA LEU A 625 -21.62 -5.18 5.73
C LEU A 625 -22.02 -6.33 6.66
N ASN A 626 -22.45 -6.01 7.88
CA ASN A 626 -22.95 -6.99 8.83
C ASN A 626 -24.23 -7.65 8.31
N ASP A 627 -25.20 -6.88 7.81
CA ASP A 627 -26.46 -7.42 7.27
C ASP A 627 -26.21 -8.40 6.11
N ILE A 628 -25.31 -8.08 5.17
CA ILE A 628 -24.99 -9.00 4.06
C ILE A 628 -24.49 -10.34 4.56
N GLN A 629 -23.58 -10.36 5.53
CA GLN A 629 -22.94 -11.59 6.00
C GLN A 629 -23.71 -12.30 7.10
N GLY A 630 -24.50 -11.56 7.88
CA GLY A 630 -25.34 -12.06 8.96
C GLY A 630 -26.72 -12.55 8.51
N PHE A 631 -27.15 -12.20 7.29
CA PHE A 631 -28.48 -12.45 6.73
C PHE A 631 -29.03 -13.85 7.04
N GLU A 632 -28.27 -14.90 6.71
CA GLU A 632 -28.78 -16.28 6.85
C GLU A 632 -29.04 -16.65 8.32
N ARG A 633 -28.17 -16.21 9.24
CA ARG A 633 -28.33 -16.43 10.68
C ARG A 633 -29.51 -15.63 11.21
N GLU A 634 -29.58 -14.35 10.87
CA GLU A 634 -30.56 -13.40 11.41
C GLU A 634 -31.97 -13.70 10.88
N SER A 635 -32.09 -14.01 9.60
CA SER A 635 -33.33 -14.47 8.98
C SER A 635 -33.83 -15.77 9.64
N SER A 636 -32.95 -16.71 9.94
CA SER A 636 -33.30 -17.95 10.66
C SER A 636 -33.78 -17.69 12.09
N ALA A 637 -33.33 -16.61 12.72
CA ALA A 637 -33.79 -16.15 14.03
C ALA A 637 -35.04 -15.24 13.96
N GLY A 638 -35.55 -14.96 12.76
CA GLY A 638 -36.69 -14.06 12.54
C GLY A 638 -36.40 -12.58 12.75
N LYS A 639 -35.11 -12.18 12.75
CA LYS A 639 -34.69 -10.77 12.81
C LYS A 639 -34.76 -10.18 11.41
N LEU A 640 -35.26 -8.94 11.30
CA LEU A 640 -35.32 -8.20 10.04
C LEU A 640 -34.03 -7.41 9.86
N ASP A 641 -33.43 -7.56 8.68
CA ASP A 641 -32.26 -6.79 8.23
C ASP A 641 -32.58 -6.01 6.94
N SER A 642 -31.62 -5.21 6.46
CA SER A 642 -31.80 -4.42 5.23
C SER A 642 -32.16 -5.28 4.00
N ILE A 643 -31.63 -6.50 3.87
CA ILE A 643 -31.97 -7.42 2.76
C ILE A 643 -33.44 -7.84 2.85
N SER A 644 -33.86 -8.27 4.03
CA SER A 644 -35.22 -8.72 4.32
C SER A 644 -36.22 -7.61 4.01
N LEU A 645 -35.95 -6.38 4.46
CA LEU A 645 -36.80 -5.21 4.22
C LEU A 645 -36.86 -4.84 2.74
N LEU A 646 -35.72 -4.87 2.04
CA LEU A 646 -35.65 -4.60 0.61
C LEU A 646 -36.50 -5.61 -0.18
N VAL A 647 -36.41 -6.90 0.13
CA VAL A 647 -37.22 -7.94 -0.52
C VAL A 647 -38.70 -7.77 -0.20
N LEU A 648 -39.06 -7.59 1.08
CA LEU A 648 -40.45 -7.45 1.53
C LEU A 648 -41.14 -6.23 0.92
N HIS A 649 -40.49 -5.06 0.93
CA HIS A 649 -41.07 -3.82 0.38
C HIS A 649 -41.09 -3.76 -1.15
N SER A 650 -40.41 -4.70 -1.82
CA SER A 650 -40.45 -4.82 -3.28
C SER A 650 -41.67 -5.57 -3.79
N ASP A 651 -42.56 -6.05 -2.91
CA ASP A 651 -43.71 -6.90 -3.22
C ASP A 651 -43.33 -8.13 -4.09
N GLY A 652 -42.14 -8.68 -3.85
CA GLY A 652 -41.61 -9.85 -4.56
C GLY A 652 -40.93 -9.55 -5.90
N SER A 653 -40.80 -8.28 -6.30
CA SER A 653 -40.09 -7.91 -7.55
C SER A 653 -38.56 -8.02 -7.46
N MET A 654 -38.00 -7.96 -6.25
CA MET A 654 -36.55 -8.05 -6.02
C MET A 654 -36.16 -9.37 -5.36
N SER A 655 -35.16 -10.03 -5.94
CA SER A 655 -34.56 -11.23 -5.34
C SER A 655 -33.57 -10.87 -4.23
N ILE A 656 -33.25 -11.84 -3.37
CA ILE A 656 -32.23 -11.69 -2.32
C ILE A 656 -30.89 -11.25 -2.93
N GLU A 657 -30.48 -11.82 -4.06
CA GLU A 657 -29.22 -11.45 -4.71
C GLU A 657 -29.26 -10.04 -5.31
N ALA A 658 -30.40 -9.60 -5.86
CA ALA A 658 -30.58 -8.22 -6.31
C ALA A 658 -30.55 -7.22 -5.13
N ALA A 659 -31.12 -7.60 -3.98
CA ALA A 659 -31.04 -6.80 -2.75
C ALA A 659 -29.61 -6.70 -2.22
N LYS A 660 -28.87 -7.82 -2.14
CA LYS A 660 -27.44 -7.84 -1.80
C LYS A 660 -26.62 -6.94 -2.73
N GLU A 661 -26.87 -6.98 -4.03
CA GLU A 661 -26.15 -6.13 -4.99
C GLU A 661 -26.47 -4.64 -4.82
N SER A 662 -27.73 -4.30 -4.49
CA SER A 662 -28.10 -2.93 -4.13
C SER A 662 -27.37 -2.42 -2.89
N ILE A 663 -27.25 -3.29 -1.87
CA ILE A 663 -26.50 -2.97 -0.65
C ILE A 663 -25.00 -2.84 -0.94
N ARG A 664 -24.40 -3.71 -1.77
CA ARG A 664 -22.98 -3.59 -2.16
C ARG A 664 -22.67 -2.26 -2.83
N ARG A 665 -23.57 -1.77 -3.70
CA ARG A 665 -23.45 -0.42 -4.30
C ARG A 665 -23.51 0.67 -3.23
N SER A 666 -24.43 0.55 -2.27
CA SER A 666 -24.57 1.50 -1.16
C SER A 666 -23.34 1.53 -0.24
N ILE A 667 -22.76 0.35 0.06
CA ILE A 667 -21.49 0.21 0.80
C ILE A 667 -20.36 0.91 0.03
N ALA A 668 -20.23 0.68 -1.27
CA ALA A 668 -19.20 1.31 -2.09
C ALA A 668 -19.34 2.84 -2.08
N SER A 669 -20.57 3.35 -2.20
CA SER A 669 -20.89 4.79 -2.13
C SER A 669 -20.49 5.39 -0.79
N CYS A 670 -20.94 4.79 0.32
CA CYS A 670 -20.62 5.24 1.68
C CYS A 670 -19.11 5.26 1.93
N ARG A 671 -18.40 4.21 1.50
CA ARG A 671 -16.95 4.11 1.62
C ARG A 671 -16.22 5.20 0.83
N LYS A 672 -16.59 5.42 -0.44
CA LYS A 672 -15.97 6.45 -1.30
C LYS A 672 -16.18 7.84 -0.68
N GLU A 673 -17.39 8.16 -0.25
CA GLU A 673 -17.69 9.44 0.39
C GLU A 673 -17.00 9.61 1.75
N LEU A 674 -16.94 8.56 2.57
CA LEU A 674 -16.21 8.57 3.84
C LEU A 674 -14.73 8.89 3.61
N LEU A 675 -14.09 8.19 2.67
CA LEU A 675 -12.70 8.44 2.32
C LEU A 675 -12.48 9.88 1.83
N ARG A 676 -13.41 10.41 1.00
CA ARG A 676 -13.37 11.81 0.55
C ARG A 676 -13.35 12.80 1.71
N LEU A 677 -14.21 12.62 2.71
CA LEU A 677 -14.26 13.49 3.89
C LEU A 677 -13.02 13.33 4.78
N VAL A 678 -12.51 12.10 4.92
CA VAL A 678 -11.29 11.83 5.69
C VAL A 678 -10.09 12.56 5.10
N LEU A 679 -9.96 12.55 3.77
CA LEU A 679 -8.84 13.14 3.04
C LEU A 679 -8.96 14.67 2.82
N LYS A 680 -10.13 15.26 3.10
CA LYS A 680 -10.38 16.71 2.93
C LYS A 680 -9.42 17.56 3.79
N GLU A 681 -8.72 18.51 3.17
CA GLU A 681 -7.79 19.41 3.87
C GLU A 681 -8.54 20.44 4.73
N ASP A 682 -9.51 21.15 4.15
CA ASP A 682 -10.34 22.16 4.81
C ASP A 682 -11.50 21.54 5.59
N SER A 683 -11.22 21.04 6.80
CA SER A 683 -12.20 20.36 7.64
C SER A 683 -12.19 20.86 9.07
N VAL A 684 -13.38 20.94 9.65
CA VAL A 684 -13.60 21.31 11.05
C VAL A 684 -13.26 20.18 12.03
N VAL A 685 -13.23 18.93 11.54
CA VAL A 685 -12.90 17.75 12.35
C VAL A 685 -11.41 17.47 12.19
N PRO A 686 -10.61 17.40 13.26
CA PRO A 686 -9.19 17.06 13.18
C PRO A 686 -8.92 15.77 12.39
N ARG A 687 -7.90 15.77 11.52
CA ARG A 687 -7.55 14.61 10.67
C ARG A 687 -7.36 13.30 11.47
N PRO A 688 -6.63 13.27 12.61
CA PRO A 688 -6.52 12.05 13.42
C PRO A 688 -7.88 11.50 13.90
N CYS A 689 -8.85 12.37 14.16
CA CYS A 689 -10.21 11.94 14.52
C CYS A 689 -10.95 11.37 13.31
N ARG A 690 -10.87 12.02 12.14
CA ARG A 690 -11.48 11.50 10.89
C ARG A 690 -10.94 10.13 10.51
N GLU A 691 -9.63 9.92 10.69
CA GLU A 691 -8.96 8.64 10.43
C GLU A 691 -9.50 7.49 11.30
N LEU A 692 -10.03 7.76 12.51
CA LEU A 692 -10.66 6.72 13.33
C LEU A 692 -11.94 6.16 12.68
N PHE A 693 -12.76 7.02 12.06
CA PHE A 693 -13.95 6.58 11.33
C PHE A 693 -13.56 5.68 10.14
N TRP A 694 -12.52 6.07 9.40
CA TRP A 694 -11.98 5.25 8.32
C TRP A 694 -11.44 3.90 8.83
N LYS A 695 -10.68 3.91 9.94
CA LYS A 695 -10.14 2.69 10.54
C LYS A 695 -11.23 1.72 10.97
N MET A 696 -12.32 2.20 11.59
CA MET A 696 -13.47 1.35 11.92
C MET A 696 -14.12 0.77 10.66
N CYS A 697 -14.33 1.59 9.62
CA CYS A 697 -14.85 1.11 8.34
C CYS A 697 -13.96 -0.03 7.76
N LYS A 698 -12.63 0.09 7.85
CA LYS A 698 -11.69 -0.95 7.42
C LYS A 698 -11.80 -2.23 8.24
N ILE A 699 -11.95 -2.11 9.56
CA ILE A 699 -12.15 -3.24 10.48
C ILE A 699 -13.41 -4.00 10.10
N CYS A 700 -14.54 -3.30 9.92
CA CYS A 700 -15.80 -3.92 9.52
C CYS A 700 -15.67 -4.63 8.16
N HIS A 701 -15.01 -4.00 7.18
CA HIS A 701 -14.75 -4.62 5.89
C HIS A 701 -13.98 -5.93 6.01
N LEU A 702 -12.99 -5.99 6.91
CA LEU A 702 -12.24 -7.21 7.15
C LEU A 702 -13.11 -8.27 7.86
N PHE A 703 -13.77 -7.88 8.96
CA PHE A 703 -14.63 -8.76 9.77
C PHE A 703 -15.76 -9.40 8.96
N TYR A 704 -16.29 -8.69 7.97
CA TYR A 704 -17.38 -9.12 7.10
C TYR A 704 -16.94 -9.35 5.65
N SER A 705 -15.64 -9.60 5.40
CA SER A 705 -15.10 -9.75 4.04
C SER A 705 -15.58 -11.03 3.33
N ARG A 706 -15.72 -12.13 4.08
CA ARG A 706 -16.01 -13.47 3.54
C ARG A 706 -17.14 -14.19 4.26
N THR A 707 -17.21 -13.97 5.57
CA THR A 707 -18.13 -14.62 6.50
C THR A 707 -18.55 -13.59 7.54
N ASP A 708 -19.45 -13.96 8.45
CA ASP A 708 -19.61 -13.22 9.70
C ASP A 708 -18.47 -13.57 10.67
N GLY A 709 -17.30 -13.00 10.40
CA GLY A 709 -16.08 -13.28 11.13
C GLY A 709 -16.07 -12.70 12.54
N TYR A 710 -16.84 -11.63 12.81
CA TYR A 710 -16.96 -11.08 14.17
C TYR A 710 -17.70 -12.03 15.11
N SER A 711 -18.69 -12.76 14.58
CA SER A 711 -19.46 -13.75 15.35
C SER A 711 -18.74 -15.09 15.48
N SER A 712 -17.74 -15.34 14.63
CA SER A 712 -16.93 -16.57 14.68
C SER A 712 -15.90 -16.52 15.81
N PRO A 713 -15.78 -17.59 16.64
CA PRO A 713 -14.76 -17.65 17.68
C PRO A 713 -13.35 -17.92 17.13
N ILE A 714 -13.23 -18.39 15.88
CA ILE A 714 -11.95 -18.86 15.31
C ILE A 714 -11.44 -18.01 14.14
N GLU A 715 -12.29 -17.26 13.46
CA GLU A 715 -11.94 -16.58 12.19
C GLU A 715 -10.75 -15.63 12.35
N PHE A 716 -10.72 -14.85 13.44
CA PHE A 716 -9.65 -13.88 13.71
C PHE A 716 -8.63 -14.34 14.75
N ALA A 717 -8.69 -15.59 15.22
CA ALA A 717 -7.71 -16.10 16.17
C ALA A 717 -6.27 -16.03 15.61
N GLY A 718 -6.09 -16.31 14.31
CA GLY A 718 -4.79 -16.16 13.64
C GLY A 718 -4.30 -14.71 13.59
N ALA A 719 -5.19 -13.74 13.42
CA ALA A 719 -4.85 -12.32 13.42
C ALA A 719 -4.51 -11.81 14.83
N VAL A 720 -5.25 -12.24 15.85
CA VAL A 720 -4.92 -12.01 17.28
C VAL A 720 -3.51 -12.51 17.56
N ASN A 721 -3.22 -13.76 17.20
CA ASN A 721 -1.90 -14.36 17.41
C ASN A 721 -0.81 -13.58 16.67
N ALA A 722 -1.01 -13.28 15.38
CA ALA A 722 -0.03 -12.56 14.58
C ALA A 722 0.33 -11.18 15.16
N VAL A 723 -0.65 -10.42 15.64
CA VAL A 723 -0.43 -9.04 16.13
C VAL A 723 0.10 -9.04 17.57
N ILE A 724 -0.43 -9.89 18.44
CA ILE A 724 -0.22 -9.78 19.90
C ILE A 724 0.83 -10.76 20.41
N TYR A 725 0.85 -12.00 19.91
CA TYR A 725 1.61 -13.08 20.55
C TYR A 725 2.79 -13.58 19.73
N GLU A 726 2.65 -13.72 18.41
CA GLU A 726 3.68 -14.29 17.54
C GLU A 726 4.76 -13.25 17.21
N PRO A 727 6.03 -13.47 17.60
CA PRO A 727 7.13 -12.61 17.18
C PRO A 727 7.32 -12.67 15.65
N LEU A 728 8.12 -11.74 15.13
CA LEU A 728 8.46 -11.70 13.70
C LEU A 728 9.22 -12.97 13.28
N LYS A 729 8.78 -13.58 12.18
CA LYS A 729 9.46 -14.70 11.51
C LYS A 729 10.41 -14.13 10.46
N LEU A 730 11.63 -13.81 10.88
CA LEU A 730 12.64 -13.21 10.00
C LEU A 730 13.34 -14.28 9.15
N PRO A 731 13.65 -14.00 7.87
CA PRO A 731 14.52 -14.86 7.07
C PRO A 731 15.87 -15.02 7.77
N SER A 732 16.33 -16.27 7.89
CA SER A 732 17.60 -16.64 8.51
C SER A 732 18.82 -16.23 7.71
#